data_AF-A0A534A855-F1
#
_entry.id   AF-A0A534A855-F1
#
_cell.length_a   1.000
_cell.length_b   1.000
_cell.length_c   1.000
_cell.angle_alpha   90.00
_cell.angle_beta   90.00
_cell.angle_gamma   90.00
#
_symmetry.space_group_name_H-M   'P 1'
#
loop_
_entity.id
_entity.type
_entity.pdbx_description
1 polymer ?
#
loop_
_entity_poly.entity_id
_entity_poly.type
_entity_poly.pdbx_seq_one_letter_code
_entity_poly.pdbx_strand_id
1 'polypeptide(L)'
;GKLWIAVPGEGLVVFDRISARSEWLREDRNVPGSLPEKFERHLFLDRSGLLWVGGMNRGFATTDPLGVKFRLVVDSDPNKPLSSTSNYVRALHEDALGRLWLAVEGAELKRYDPVHQAFDVFTEALVGAFGAGTTAADLRLTSIAGTDDGRLWVTTGRGVAVLDPAARTASRFTIPAPAGQPDWINSARVLLPARDGTLWLGSSTSGLAHGRPGGEDWEFLRHHDGDGESLVDDFVVSLYEDRSRRVWIGTIAGLSIYDPRTHTLHSYRHSVSDPTSLSDDIVHSVREGADGVIWVGTHNGLNRVEADPDGAIHFKRYLTRDGLANATIYSILDDDRGNLWLGTNRGIQWFDREHNLFHAFTLHDGLQGMEYNTDAALRLRNGDLAFAGTNGVNVFRPGSIRFTDFVPPIVITSMRVGDEAPATLSRQAEVVDVPQTRRVLRFEFAALDYAEPERNRFAYQLIGFDKAWVEAGTRPDATYTNLPVGNYTFRVRSSNRDGIWNEQRATLAVNITPPWWDSTPMRMLYAVLLTGILFVTWRSYQRRHDAELRHRDELQARDERFRMSLWGSRDEFWDLDVRTGTLHRMGVDRSFGGRFEETISDEVWLTERVHPDDVSSLLDRRRAHIEGHADVIESEHRVRDSNGEWVWRLSRGQIVERDADGKPLRVCGTARNVTQTRLAERQQRIAAEVLNSMNEAVGVTDLEFNFTSVNQAFERISGYSEVEVAARSIQLLHSPRQATDSYRHMRDDYIAHGHWHGEVWIRRKSGEDVLCWLEVSAVHDAAGRRTHYVSVMTDITERKRAEQDLRYLANYDPLTGLPNRSLFIERLVAAIDRATHEETRVAVLFLDLDHFKHVNDSMGHSCGDLLLRVVGERLRAALRENDTVARLGGDEFTILVEGLRTQTEAERLAQKVIDALATPLDVEGARELVVTPSIGISLFPDHARGPMNLLKFADTAMYQAKEQGRNTYAVYTQAMDVNARRWADMAAALRRAIDSGELEVVYQPKLSLHKQRIGGVEALLRWHSREFGEISPAQFIPLAEQIGLIVEIGDYVLRTACAQLKAWRDLGLTGISMAVNISVLQLLRGELAARLRRILTEHAIEPGLVQLELTESMLMARAEQALNTLAELKGLGVSLAIDDFGTGYSSLSYLKRLPIDTLKIDRSFVRDISTDPDDKAITATIIHMAHSLQKTVVAEGVETVEQFEYLRDQGCDEVQGNWLSVPLSAEPCTALLRDNSNRPALKLVHAANP
;
A
#
# COMPACT_ATOMS: atom_id res chain seq x y z
N GLY A 1 10.90 42.15 -20.96
CA GLY A 1 10.97 41.78 -22.38
C GLY A 1 9.62 42.04 -23.01
N LYS A 2 8.67 41.17 -22.71
CA LYS A 2 7.24 41.40 -22.90
C LYS A 2 6.73 42.56 -22.02
N LEU A 3 5.79 43.35 -22.54
CA LEU A 3 5.00 44.36 -21.83
C LEU A 3 3.56 43.85 -21.79
N TRP A 4 3.03 43.67 -20.58
CA TRP A 4 1.66 43.22 -20.34
C TRP A 4 0.76 44.44 -20.15
N ILE A 5 -0.25 44.59 -21.00
CA ILE A 5 -1.18 45.72 -20.99
C ILE A 5 -2.60 45.17 -20.83
N ALA A 6 -3.27 45.54 -19.74
CA ALA A 6 -4.71 45.37 -19.62
C ALA A 6 -5.41 46.40 -20.51
N VAL A 7 -6.20 45.95 -21.48
CA VAL A 7 -6.99 46.80 -22.38
C VAL A 7 -8.47 46.62 -22.02
N PRO A 8 -9.09 47.57 -21.31
CA PRO A 8 -10.46 47.42 -20.80
C PRO A 8 -11.47 47.07 -21.90
N GLY A 9 -12.06 45.87 -21.81
CA GLY A 9 -13.05 45.35 -22.75
C GLY A 9 -12.49 44.44 -23.85
N GLU A 10 -11.17 44.37 -24.03
CA GLU A 10 -10.50 43.62 -25.11
C GLU A 10 -9.49 42.55 -24.61
N GLY A 11 -9.18 42.51 -23.31
CA GLY A 11 -8.32 41.50 -22.69
C GLY A 11 -6.89 41.98 -22.37
N LEU A 12 -5.96 41.04 -22.20
CA LEU A 12 -4.53 41.33 -22.05
C LEU A 12 -3.80 41.33 -23.40
N VAL A 13 -3.09 42.41 -23.67
CA VAL A 13 -2.10 42.46 -24.74
C VAL A 13 -0.72 42.15 -24.17
N VAL A 14 -0.09 41.10 -24.72
CA VAL A 14 1.31 40.79 -24.50
C VAL A 14 2.09 41.36 -25.67
N PHE A 15 2.67 42.55 -25.50
CA PHE A 15 3.53 43.16 -26.50
C PHE A 15 4.97 42.72 -26.28
N ASP A 16 5.51 41.86 -27.15
CA ASP A 16 6.93 41.54 -27.13
C ASP A 16 7.75 42.65 -27.81
N ARG A 17 8.50 43.38 -26.98
CA ARG A 17 9.35 44.50 -27.42
C ARG A 17 10.49 44.08 -28.36
N ILE A 18 10.84 42.80 -28.43
CA ILE A 18 11.91 42.28 -29.29
C ILE A 18 11.37 41.93 -30.68
N SER A 19 10.31 41.11 -30.77
CA SER A 19 9.70 40.73 -32.05
C SER A 19 8.74 41.78 -32.63
N ALA A 20 8.41 42.82 -31.86
CA ALA A 20 7.39 43.83 -32.16
C ALA A 20 5.98 43.25 -32.44
N ARG A 21 5.73 42.00 -32.04
CA ARG A 21 4.42 41.35 -32.15
C ARG A 21 3.61 41.58 -30.88
N SER A 22 2.32 41.87 -31.07
CA SER A 22 1.32 41.88 -30.01
C SER A 22 0.51 40.58 -30.07
N GLU A 23 0.58 39.80 -29.00
CA GLU A 23 -0.30 38.66 -28.78
C GLU A 23 -1.49 39.12 -27.93
N TRP A 24 -2.71 38.80 -28.36
CA TRP A 24 -3.94 39.17 -27.66
C TRP A 24 -4.47 37.96 -26.91
N LEU A 25 -4.24 37.93 -25.60
CA LEU A 25 -4.88 36.98 -24.71
C LEU A 25 -6.28 37.55 -24.39
N ARG A 26 -7.31 36.79 -24.73
CA ARG A 26 -8.71 37.19 -24.59
C ARG A 26 -9.44 36.20 -23.68
N GLU A 27 -10.56 36.62 -23.10
CA GLU A 27 -11.52 35.70 -22.48
C GLU A 27 -12.00 34.72 -23.55
N ASP A 28 -11.54 33.47 -23.47
CA ASP A 28 -12.08 32.36 -24.25
C ASP A 28 -12.64 31.31 -23.29
N ARG A 29 -13.97 31.31 -23.13
CA ARG A 29 -14.69 30.35 -22.29
C ARG A 29 -14.44 28.91 -22.74
N ASN A 30 -14.13 28.73 -24.02
CA ASN A 30 -13.78 27.47 -24.63
C ASN A 30 -12.25 27.20 -24.59
N VAL A 31 -11.47 27.71 -23.61
CA VAL A 31 -10.04 27.35 -23.37
C VAL A 31 -9.70 27.29 -21.86
N PRO A 32 -9.01 26.24 -21.34
CA PRO A 32 -8.66 26.11 -19.93
C PRO A 32 -7.53 27.04 -19.55
N GLY A 33 -7.65 27.74 -18.42
CA GLY A 33 -6.67 28.76 -18.01
C GLY A 33 -6.67 30.02 -18.88
N SER A 34 -7.71 30.25 -19.69
CA SER A 34 -7.91 31.54 -20.36
C SER A 34 -8.31 32.64 -19.36
N LEU A 35 -8.33 33.90 -19.81
CA LEU A 35 -8.62 35.04 -18.94
C LEU A 35 -10.10 35.03 -18.46
N PRO A 36 -10.36 35.29 -17.17
CA PRO A 36 -11.67 35.06 -16.56
C PRO A 36 -12.77 36.04 -17.02
N GLU A 37 -12.37 37.24 -17.45
CA GLU A 37 -13.24 38.27 -18.05
C GLU A 37 -12.41 39.31 -18.83
N LYS A 38 -13.00 39.94 -19.86
CA LYS A 38 -12.35 40.97 -20.70
C LYS A 38 -12.01 42.33 -20.03
N PHE A 39 -12.26 42.47 -18.73
CA PHE A 39 -12.09 43.72 -17.98
C PHE A 39 -11.08 43.53 -16.85
N GLU A 40 -9.82 43.37 -17.23
CA GLU A 40 -8.69 43.37 -16.31
C GLU A 40 -8.42 44.80 -15.83
N ARG A 41 -8.42 45.01 -14.51
CA ARG A 41 -8.21 46.35 -13.92
C ARG A 41 -6.92 46.45 -13.12
N HIS A 42 -6.42 45.33 -12.64
CA HIS A 42 -5.23 45.25 -11.82
C HIS A 42 -4.35 44.08 -12.28
N LEU A 43 -3.07 44.38 -12.51
CA LEU A 43 -2.03 43.39 -12.76
C LEU A 43 -1.04 43.46 -11.60
N PHE A 44 -0.84 42.33 -10.92
CA PHE A 44 0.10 42.21 -9.82
C PHE A 44 1.04 41.04 -10.10
N LEU A 45 2.32 41.33 -10.36
CA LEU A 45 3.35 40.31 -10.41
C LEU A 45 3.81 40.05 -8.98
N ASP A 46 3.62 38.83 -8.47
CA ASP A 46 4.07 38.49 -7.12
C ASP A 46 5.58 38.23 -7.06
N ARG A 47 6.08 37.96 -5.85
CA ARG A 47 7.52 37.69 -5.63
C ARG A 47 7.98 36.33 -6.18
N SER A 48 7.06 35.42 -6.51
CA SER A 48 7.35 34.14 -7.16
C SER A 48 7.46 34.26 -8.69
N GLY A 49 7.12 35.43 -9.25
CA GLY A 49 7.06 35.66 -10.70
C GLY A 49 5.71 35.30 -11.33
N LEU A 50 4.70 34.94 -10.52
CA LEU A 50 3.36 34.63 -10.99
C LEU A 50 2.57 35.92 -11.24
N LEU A 51 1.96 36.05 -12.42
CA LEU A 51 1.13 37.20 -12.76
C LEU A 51 -0.30 36.97 -12.28
N TRP A 52 -0.69 37.72 -11.25
CA TRP A 52 -2.06 37.80 -10.78
C TRP A 52 -2.82 38.84 -11.61
N VAL A 53 -3.86 38.37 -12.27
CA VAL A 53 -4.77 39.17 -13.09
C VAL A 53 -6.06 39.39 -12.31
N GLY A 54 -6.24 40.59 -11.79
CA GLY A 54 -7.46 41.01 -11.08
C GLY A 54 -8.55 41.44 -12.06
N GLY A 55 -9.57 40.61 -12.19
CA GLY A 55 -10.82 40.93 -12.86
C GLY A 55 -11.73 41.80 -11.98
N MET A 56 -12.74 42.41 -12.60
CA MET A 56 -13.70 43.29 -11.91
C MET A 56 -14.86 42.54 -11.23
N ASN A 57 -15.22 41.35 -11.71
CA ASN A 57 -16.41 40.60 -11.26
C ASN A 57 -16.14 39.12 -10.94
N ARG A 58 -15.05 38.53 -11.44
CA ARG A 58 -14.74 37.09 -11.34
C ARG A 58 -13.49 36.74 -10.52
N GLY A 59 -12.97 37.69 -9.76
CA GLY A 59 -11.86 37.47 -8.83
C GLY A 59 -10.49 37.58 -9.50
N PHE A 60 -9.57 36.73 -9.08
CA PHE A 60 -8.18 36.73 -9.55
C PHE A 60 -7.89 35.45 -10.34
N ALA A 61 -7.31 35.59 -11.53
CA ALA A 61 -6.62 34.50 -12.21
C ALA A 61 -5.12 34.62 -11.97
N THR A 62 -4.40 33.52 -12.09
CA THR A 62 -2.93 33.48 -12.09
C THR A 62 -2.43 32.84 -13.36
N THR A 63 -1.29 33.31 -13.85
CA THR A 63 -0.62 32.75 -15.03
C THR A 63 0.87 33.02 -14.98
N ASP A 64 1.67 32.17 -15.63
CA ASP A 64 3.07 32.49 -15.89
C ASP A 64 3.14 33.56 -17.00
N PRO A 65 3.66 34.77 -16.74
CA PRO A 65 3.77 35.84 -17.74
C PRO A 65 4.77 35.55 -18.88
N LEU A 66 5.37 34.36 -18.91
CA LEU A 66 6.20 33.87 -20.00
C LEU A 66 5.39 33.02 -21.00
N GLY A 67 4.32 32.35 -20.55
CA GLY A 67 3.47 31.45 -21.35
C GLY A 67 3.81 29.96 -21.14
N VAL A 68 3.17 29.10 -21.93
CA VAL A 68 3.39 27.63 -21.89
C VAL A 68 4.84 27.32 -22.25
N LYS A 69 5.54 26.52 -21.42
CA LYS A 69 6.97 26.23 -21.56
C LYS A 69 7.26 25.31 -22.75
N PHE A 70 6.34 24.40 -23.08
CA PHE A 70 6.48 23.43 -24.17
C PHE A 70 5.38 23.60 -25.23
N ARG A 71 5.75 23.79 -26.51
CA ARG A 71 4.78 23.83 -27.62
C ARG A 71 4.47 22.42 -28.10
N LEU A 72 3.19 22.06 -28.13
CA LEU A 72 2.72 20.78 -28.68
C LEU A 72 2.63 20.84 -30.21
N VAL A 73 3.11 19.78 -30.87
CA VAL A 73 2.90 19.48 -32.29
C VAL A 73 2.19 18.13 -32.37
N VAL A 74 0.99 18.11 -32.92
CA VAL A 74 0.10 16.95 -33.02
C VAL A 74 -0.71 17.03 -34.31
N ASP A 75 -0.97 15.88 -34.94
CA ASP A 75 -1.86 15.80 -36.11
C ASP A 75 -3.31 15.82 -35.63
N SER A 76 -4.03 16.90 -35.97
CA SER A 76 -5.37 17.21 -35.46
C SER A 76 -6.42 17.33 -36.57
N ASP A 77 -6.24 16.66 -37.71
CA ASP A 77 -7.19 16.69 -38.83
C ASP A 77 -8.60 16.25 -38.38
N PRO A 78 -9.58 17.17 -38.28
CA PRO A 78 -10.90 16.87 -37.71
C PRO A 78 -11.76 16.02 -38.65
N ASN A 79 -11.32 15.79 -39.89
CA ASN A 79 -12.04 14.98 -40.88
C ASN A 79 -11.72 13.49 -40.77
N LYS A 80 -10.71 13.11 -39.97
CA LYS A 80 -10.39 11.72 -39.67
C LYS A 80 -10.95 11.35 -38.30
N PRO A 81 -11.59 10.19 -38.13
CA PRO A 81 -12.02 9.75 -36.80
C PRO A 81 -10.80 9.54 -35.89
N LEU A 82 -10.88 10.00 -34.64
CA LEU A 82 -9.81 9.91 -33.63
C LEU A 82 -9.26 8.48 -33.41
N SER A 83 -10.00 7.44 -33.78
CA SER A 83 -9.57 6.05 -33.77
C SER A 83 -8.66 5.63 -34.94
N SER A 84 -8.47 6.50 -35.93
CA SER A 84 -7.68 6.23 -37.14
C SER A 84 -6.34 6.96 -37.18
N THR A 85 -6.21 8.11 -36.51
CA THR A 85 -4.97 8.89 -36.42
C THR A 85 -4.23 8.55 -35.14
N SER A 86 -3.25 7.65 -35.24
CA SER A 86 -2.26 7.50 -34.18
C SER A 86 -1.41 8.79 -34.08
N ASN A 87 -1.06 9.16 -32.86
CA ASN A 87 -0.11 10.23 -32.56
C ASN A 87 1.06 9.72 -31.68
N TYR A 88 1.21 8.39 -31.56
CA TYR A 88 2.34 7.77 -30.87
C TYR A 88 3.57 7.82 -31.77
N VAL A 89 4.50 8.73 -31.51
CA VAL A 89 5.67 8.99 -32.36
C VAL A 89 6.88 8.20 -31.84
N ARG A 90 7.35 7.23 -32.64
CA ARG A 90 8.49 6.33 -32.34
C ARG A 90 9.85 6.92 -32.69
N ALA A 91 9.95 7.74 -33.73
CA ALA A 91 11.20 8.38 -34.14
C ALA A 91 10.97 9.74 -34.81
N LEU A 92 11.99 10.60 -34.74
CA LEU A 92 12.00 11.97 -35.25
C LEU A 92 13.18 12.22 -36.20
N HIS A 93 12.95 12.96 -37.28
CA HIS A 93 14.05 13.47 -38.12
C HIS A 93 13.71 14.88 -38.68
N GLU A 94 14.70 15.78 -38.80
CA GLU A 94 14.53 17.11 -39.38
C GLU A 94 15.23 17.19 -40.73
N ASP A 95 14.48 17.49 -41.80
CA ASP A 95 15.05 17.61 -43.14
C ASP A 95 15.81 18.94 -43.35
N ALA A 96 16.48 19.07 -44.50
CA ALA A 96 17.26 20.26 -44.84
C ALA A 96 16.42 21.56 -44.97
N LEU A 97 15.09 21.46 -45.02
CA LEU A 97 14.16 22.60 -45.05
C LEU A 97 13.52 22.88 -43.68
N GLY A 98 13.94 22.18 -42.63
CA GLY A 98 13.43 22.36 -41.26
C GLY A 98 12.08 21.70 -41.00
N ARG A 99 11.64 20.76 -41.85
CA ARG A 99 10.38 20.02 -41.66
C ARG A 99 10.62 18.76 -40.85
N LEU A 100 9.67 18.42 -39.99
CA LEU A 100 9.80 17.30 -39.04
C LEU A 100 9.11 16.04 -39.57
N TRP A 101 9.90 15.00 -39.76
CA TRP A 101 9.45 13.65 -40.09
C TRP A 101 9.19 12.86 -38.81
N LEU A 102 8.02 12.21 -38.76
CA LEU A 102 7.49 11.49 -37.60
C LEU A 102 7.19 10.05 -38.01
N ALA A 103 7.91 9.07 -37.46
CA ALA A 103 7.49 7.67 -37.51
C ALA A 103 6.43 7.45 -36.45
N VAL A 104 5.22 7.05 -36.86
CA VAL A 104 4.07 6.87 -35.97
C VAL A 104 3.69 5.39 -35.89
N GLU A 105 3.22 4.95 -34.72
CA GLU A 105 2.71 3.59 -34.52
C GLU A 105 1.50 3.30 -35.42
N GLY A 106 1.49 2.14 -36.10
CA GLY A 106 0.54 1.81 -37.15
C GLY A 106 1.06 2.02 -38.58
N ALA A 107 2.39 2.07 -38.76
CA ALA A 107 3.11 2.31 -40.02
C ALA A 107 2.94 3.70 -40.64
N GLU A 108 2.33 4.65 -39.94
CA GLU A 108 2.18 6.00 -40.47
C GLU A 108 3.50 6.76 -40.46
N LEU A 109 4.02 7.12 -41.64
CA LEU A 109 5.11 8.09 -41.76
C LEU A 109 4.51 9.45 -42.13
N LYS A 110 4.64 10.43 -41.23
CA LYS A 110 4.14 11.81 -41.41
C LYS A 110 5.29 12.79 -41.57
N ARG A 111 5.06 13.89 -42.29
CA ARG A 111 5.95 15.07 -42.33
C ARG A 111 5.16 16.31 -41.94
N TYR A 112 5.58 16.97 -40.87
CA TYR A 112 5.06 18.25 -40.41
C TYR A 112 5.85 19.42 -41.00
N ASP A 113 5.15 20.34 -41.65
CA ASP A 113 5.69 21.64 -42.08
C ASP A 113 5.42 22.69 -40.99
N PRO A 114 6.46 23.23 -40.30
CA PRO A 114 6.26 24.23 -39.23
C PRO A 114 5.87 25.62 -39.73
N VAL A 115 5.99 25.92 -41.03
CA VAL A 115 5.58 27.20 -41.64
C VAL A 115 4.09 27.17 -41.94
N HIS A 116 3.61 26.09 -42.54
CA HIS A 116 2.20 25.92 -42.92
C HIS A 116 1.34 25.21 -41.86
N GLN A 117 1.97 24.65 -40.81
CA GLN A 117 1.35 23.86 -39.74
C GLN A 117 0.52 22.67 -40.26
N ALA A 118 1.00 22.03 -41.34
CA ALA A 118 0.30 20.96 -42.04
C ALA A 118 1.10 19.64 -42.03
N PHE A 119 0.39 18.52 -42.18
CA PHE A 119 0.96 17.17 -42.22
C PHE A 119 0.79 16.53 -43.60
N ASP A 120 1.89 16.06 -44.20
CA ASP A 120 1.90 15.13 -45.33
C ASP A 120 2.04 13.68 -44.83
N VAL A 121 1.40 12.71 -45.49
CA VAL A 121 1.50 11.27 -45.15
C VAL A 121 2.17 10.49 -46.29
N PHE A 122 3.07 9.56 -45.96
CA PHE A 122 3.91 8.80 -46.90
C PHE A 122 3.77 7.27 -46.80
N THR A 123 2.81 6.77 -46.01
CA THR A 123 2.60 5.34 -45.71
C THR A 123 2.52 4.43 -46.95
N GLU A 124 1.76 4.84 -47.98
CA GLU A 124 1.54 4.03 -49.18
C GLU A 124 2.84 3.71 -49.93
N ALA A 125 3.76 4.68 -49.99
CA ALA A 125 5.07 4.53 -50.63
C ALA A 125 5.92 3.45 -49.93
N LEU A 126 5.89 3.43 -48.58
CA LEU A 126 6.59 2.45 -47.76
C LEU A 126 5.99 1.05 -47.89
N VAL A 127 4.65 0.91 -47.88
CA VAL A 127 3.98 -0.38 -48.04
C VAL A 127 4.34 -1.02 -49.39
N GLY A 128 4.40 -0.23 -50.47
CA GLY A 128 4.79 -0.71 -51.80
C GLY A 128 6.22 -1.26 -51.89
N ALA A 129 7.14 -0.81 -51.02
CA ALA A 129 8.55 -1.21 -51.05
C ALA A 129 8.79 -2.67 -50.63
N PHE A 130 7.89 -3.25 -49.82
CA PHE A 130 8.04 -4.60 -49.26
C PHE A 130 7.18 -5.68 -49.98
N GLY A 131 6.71 -5.38 -51.19
CA GLY A 131 6.08 -6.35 -52.08
C GLY A 131 4.58 -6.60 -51.87
N ALA A 132 3.96 -7.23 -52.87
CA ALA A 132 2.52 -7.47 -52.91
C ALA A 132 2.08 -8.45 -51.80
N GLY A 133 1.26 -7.96 -50.86
CA GLY A 133 0.76 -8.72 -49.70
C GLY A 133 1.20 -8.15 -48.34
N THR A 134 2.15 -7.22 -48.29
CA THR A 134 2.45 -6.46 -47.06
C THR A 134 1.33 -5.42 -46.82
N THR A 135 0.81 -5.37 -45.59
CA THR A 135 -0.16 -4.37 -45.14
C THR A 135 0.51 -3.31 -44.26
N ALA A 136 -0.17 -2.18 -44.02
CA ALA A 136 0.30 -1.20 -43.03
C ALA A 136 0.41 -1.81 -41.61
N ALA A 137 -0.45 -2.76 -41.24
CA ALA A 137 -0.38 -3.42 -39.94
C ALA A 137 0.92 -4.25 -39.75
N ASP A 138 1.55 -4.68 -40.84
CA ASP A 138 2.79 -5.48 -40.82
C ASP A 138 4.08 -4.64 -40.62
N LEU A 139 4.01 -3.31 -40.80
CA LEU A 139 5.20 -2.45 -40.88
C LEU A 139 5.38 -1.57 -39.64
N ARG A 140 5.95 -2.12 -38.57
CA ARG A 140 6.31 -1.31 -37.40
C ARG A 140 7.52 -0.42 -37.71
N LEU A 141 7.30 0.88 -37.89
CA LEU A 141 8.36 1.90 -38.02
C LEU A 141 9.11 2.07 -36.69
N THR A 142 10.44 2.09 -36.74
CA THR A 142 11.29 2.08 -35.53
C THR A 142 12.31 3.22 -35.47
N SER A 143 12.90 3.62 -36.60
CA SER A 143 13.89 4.71 -36.69
C SER A 143 13.87 5.37 -38.08
N ILE A 144 14.32 6.62 -38.16
CA ILE A 144 14.43 7.42 -39.39
C ILE A 144 15.76 8.18 -39.38
N ALA A 145 16.50 8.19 -40.49
CA ALA A 145 17.54 9.21 -40.71
C ALA A 145 17.59 9.67 -42.18
N GLY A 146 18.12 10.86 -42.40
CA GLY A 146 18.35 11.43 -43.72
C GLY A 146 19.60 10.90 -44.41
N THR A 147 19.61 11.03 -45.74
CA THR A 147 20.78 10.87 -46.60
C THR A 147 21.26 12.23 -47.12
N ASP A 148 22.51 12.30 -47.57
CA ASP A 148 23.08 13.50 -48.18
C ASP A 148 22.36 13.94 -49.47
N ASP A 149 21.66 13.02 -50.15
CA ASP A 149 20.87 13.29 -51.36
C ASP A 149 19.39 13.64 -51.09
N GLY A 150 19.00 13.75 -49.81
CA GLY A 150 17.65 14.18 -49.39
C GLY A 150 16.60 13.07 -49.36
N ARG A 151 16.98 11.81 -49.57
CA ARG A 151 16.18 10.62 -49.27
C ARG A 151 16.20 10.31 -47.77
N LEU A 152 15.37 9.36 -47.35
CA LEU A 152 15.25 8.92 -45.96
C LEU A 152 15.47 7.42 -45.83
N TRP A 153 16.39 7.04 -44.95
CA TRP A 153 16.46 5.71 -44.37
C TRP A 153 15.34 5.54 -43.34
N VAL A 154 14.60 4.43 -43.44
CA VAL A 154 13.50 4.09 -42.55
C VAL A 154 13.62 2.63 -42.14
N THR A 155 13.81 2.34 -40.85
CA THR A 155 13.79 0.96 -40.36
C THR A 155 12.36 0.50 -40.06
N THR A 156 12.10 -0.76 -40.37
CA THR A 156 10.81 -1.42 -40.14
C THR A 156 11.03 -2.81 -39.52
N GLY A 157 9.98 -3.35 -38.91
CA GLY A 157 9.90 -4.76 -38.52
C GLY A 157 9.95 -5.79 -39.67
N ARG A 158 10.25 -5.38 -40.91
CA ARG A 158 10.55 -6.25 -42.09
C ARG A 158 11.89 -5.88 -42.76
N GLY A 159 12.73 -5.07 -42.11
CA GLY A 159 14.01 -4.58 -42.63
C GLY A 159 14.00 -3.08 -42.98
N VAL A 160 14.96 -2.64 -43.77
CA VAL A 160 15.20 -1.21 -44.06
C VAL A 160 14.61 -0.80 -45.41
N ALA A 161 14.00 0.38 -45.48
CA ALA A 161 13.56 1.02 -46.72
C ALA A 161 14.27 2.36 -46.94
N VAL A 162 14.45 2.73 -48.21
CA VAL A 162 14.85 4.07 -48.64
C VAL A 162 13.64 4.74 -49.28
N LEU A 163 13.15 5.82 -48.68
CA LEU A 163 12.08 6.66 -49.21
C LEU A 163 12.67 7.85 -49.97
N ASP A 164 12.14 8.13 -51.17
CA ASP A 164 12.31 9.39 -51.89
C ASP A 164 11.09 10.31 -51.60
N PRO A 165 11.26 11.39 -50.82
CA PRO A 165 10.18 12.32 -50.50
C PRO A 165 9.64 13.12 -51.69
N ALA A 166 10.42 13.29 -52.76
CA ALA A 166 10.05 14.06 -53.93
C ALA A 166 9.27 13.20 -54.93
N ALA A 167 9.71 11.97 -55.15
CA ALA A 167 9.02 11.00 -56.01
C ALA A 167 7.81 10.33 -55.32
N ARG A 168 7.73 10.39 -53.97
CA ARG A 168 6.78 9.61 -53.15
C ARG A 168 6.85 8.10 -53.45
N THR A 169 8.06 7.58 -53.62
CA THR A 169 8.36 6.16 -53.83
C THR A 169 9.36 5.68 -52.80
N ALA A 170 9.26 4.42 -52.36
CA ALA A 170 10.29 3.79 -51.54
C ALA A 170 10.74 2.45 -52.13
N SER A 171 11.96 2.05 -51.81
CA SER A 171 12.54 0.76 -52.17
C SER A 171 13.10 0.06 -50.95
N ARG A 172 12.98 -1.27 -50.89
CA ARG A 172 13.63 -2.08 -49.85
C ARG A 172 15.15 -2.05 -50.07
N PHE A 173 15.89 -1.77 -49.01
CA PHE A 173 17.34 -1.91 -48.99
C PHE A 173 17.70 -3.33 -48.54
N THR A 174 18.63 -3.93 -49.26
CA THR A 174 19.09 -5.30 -49.01
C THR A 174 20.58 -5.27 -48.69
N ILE A 175 20.99 -6.03 -47.69
CA ILE A 175 22.36 -6.11 -47.18
C ILE A 175 22.86 -7.52 -47.44
N PRO A 176 24.14 -7.72 -47.80
CA PRO A 176 24.71 -9.05 -47.97
C PRO A 176 24.53 -9.87 -46.70
N ALA A 177 23.79 -10.97 -46.77
CA ALA A 177 23.64 -11.88 -45.65
C ALA A 177 24.95 -12.67 -45.46
N PRO A 178 25.49 -12.79 -44.22
CA PRO A 178 26.67 -13.60 -43.98
C PRO A 178 26.39 -15.08 -44.24
N ALA A 179 27.46 -15.81 -44.58
CA ALA A 179 27.36 -17.17 -45.11
C ALA A 179 26.57 -18.12 -44.18
N GLY A 180 25.40 -18.56 -44.64
CA GLY A 180 24.50 -19.46 -43.92
C GLY A 180 23.27 -18.81 -43.27
N GLN A 181 23.11 -17.48 -43.30
CA GLN A 181 21.95 -16.79 -42.71
C GLN A 181 21.31 -15.76 -43.67
N PRO A 182 20.51 -16.20 -44.67
CA PRO A 182 20.00 -15.34 -45.76
C PRO A 182 19.05 -14.20 -45.35
N ASP A 183 18.66 -14.08 -44.08
CA ASP A 183 17.56 -13.24 -43.58
C ASP A 183 17.92 -12.35 -42.35
N TRP A 184 19.22 -12.05 -42.15
CA TRP A 184 19.75 -11.39 -40.92
C TRP A 184 19.01 -10.11 -40.49
N ILE A 185 18.59 -9.23 -41.43
CA ILE A 185 17.97 -7.93 -41.11
C ILE A 185 16.49 -7.92 -41.52
N ASN A 186 15.75 -8.96 -41.14
CA ASN A 186 14.28 -8.94 -41.20
C ASN A 186 13.62 -8.17 -40.04
N SER A 187 14.35 -7.76 -38.99
CA SER A 187 13.81 -6.95 -37.88
C SER A 187 14.76 -5.82 -37.46
N ALA A 188 14.92 -4.83 -38.33
CA ALA A 188 15.78 -3.67 -38.09
C ALA A 188 15.13 -2.70 -37.09
N ARG A 189 15.84 -2.35 -36.02
CA ARG A 189 15.32 -1.52 -34.92
C ARG A 189 15.86 -0.10 -34.94
N VAL A 190 17.17 0.06 -35.08
CA VAL A 190 17.84 1.37 -35.00
C VAL A 190 18.85 1.48 -36.14
N LEU A 191 18.97 2.68 -36.71
CA LEU A 191 19.93 2.98 -37.76
C LEU A 191 20.72 4.23 -37.41
N LEU A 192 22.02 4.22 -37.70
CA LEU A 192 22.92 5.35 -37.45
C LEU A 192 23.84 5.52 -38.68
N PRO A 193 23.63 6.58 -39.51
CA PRO A 193 24.58 6.95 -40.54
C PRO A 193 25.84 7.50 -39.89
N ALA A 194 26.99 6.87 -40.14
CA ALA A 194 28.26 7.27 -39.54
C ALA A 194 28.88 8.45 -40.29
N ARG A 195 29.74 9.20 -39.59
CA ARG A 195 30.43 10.39 -40.13
C ARG A 195 31.43 10.10 -41.26
N ASP A 196 31.73 8.83 -41.53
CA ASP A 196 32.62 8.39 -42.61
C ASP A 196 31.88 7.86 -43.85
N GLY A 197 30.55 7.92 -43.87
CA GLY A 197 29.70 7.42 -44.95
C GLY A 197 29.35 5.93 -44.85
N THR A 198 29.72 5.25 -43.76
CA THR A 198 29.19 3.91 -43.44
C THR A 198 27.82 4.00 -42.74
N LEU A 199 27.15 2.86 -42.61
CA LEU A 199 25.85 2.74 -41.94
C LEU A 199 25.92 1.66 -40.87
N TRP A 200 25.46 2.00 -39.67
CA TRP A 200 25.24 1.08 -38.56
C TRP A 200 23.76 0.70 -38.46
N LEU A 201 23.48 -0.59 -38.24
CA LEU A 201 22.12 -1.14 -38.16
C LEU A 201 22.00 -2.12 -37.00
N GLY A 202 21.24 -1.74 -35.98
CA GLY A 202 20.91 -2.58 -34.84
C GLY A 202 19.64 -3.40 -35.11
N SER A 203 19.71 -4.70 -34.84
CA SER A 203 18.57 -5.63 -34.88
C SER A 203 17.91 -5.77 -33.51
N SER A 204 16.70 -6.32 -33.48
CA SER A 204 16.06 -6.79 -32.24
C SER A 204 16.45 -8.24 -31.88
N THR A 205 17.14 -8.97 -32.75
CA THR A 205 17.32 -10.44 -32.63
C THR A 205 18.64 -10.96 -33.23
N SER A 206 19.59 -10.09 -33.60
CA SER A 206 20.72 -10.50 -34.45
C SER A 206 21.98 -9.64 -34.31
N GLY A 207 22.05 -8.80 -33.28
CA GLY A 207 23.18 -7.92 -33.02
C GLY A 207 23.22 -6.71 -33.95
N LEU A 208 24.43 -6.36 -34.36
CA LEU A 208 24.77 -5.10 -35.02
C LEU A 208 25.48 -5.37 -36.35
N ALA A 209 25.08 -4.66 -37.41
CA ALA A 209 25.74 -4.70 -38.71
C ALA A 209 26.33 -3.34 -39.06
N HIS A 210 27.51 -3.34 -39.68
CA HIS A 210 28.24 -2.16 -40.13
C HIS A 210 28.75 -2.35 -41.56
N GLY A 211 28.63 -1.34 -42.40
CA GLY A 211 29.19 -1.42 -43.75
C GLY A 211 28.90 -0.19 -44.59
N ARG A 212 29.42 -0.16 -45.82
CA ARG A 212 29.11 0.90 -46.78
C ARG A 212 27.83 0.57 -47.54
N PRO A 213 26.85 1.49 -47.62
CA PRO A 213 25.66 1.29 -48.46
C PRO A 213 26.03 0.99 -49.92
N GLY A 214 25.64 -0.19 -50.40
CA GLY A 214 25.96 -0.67 -51.76
C GLY A 214 27.36 -1.30 -51.93
N GLY A 215 28.16 -1.42 -50.86
CA GLY A 215 29.38 -2.23 -50.85
C GLY A 215 29.11 -3.68 -50.46
N GLU A 216 30.04 -4.58 -50.83
CA GLU A 216 30.00 -6.00 -50.46
C GLU A 216 30.59 -6.26 -49.06
N ASP A 217 31.50 -5.40 -48.59
CA ASP A 217 32.13 -5.50 -47.26
C ASP A 217 31.19 -5.00 -46.14
N TRP A 218 30.66 -5.94 -45.35
CA TRP A 218 29.89 -5.69 -44.13
C TRP A 218 30.46 -6.50 -42.96
N GLU A 219 30.67 -5.82 -41.84
CA GLU A 219 31.05 -6.38 -40.55
C GLU A 219 29.80 -6.66 -39.71
N PHE A 220 29.80 -7.79 -39.00
CA PHE A 220 28.67 -8.27 -38.23
C PHE A 220 29.14 -8.60 -36.81
N LEU A 221 28.64 -7.84 -35.83
CA LEU A 221 28.94 -7.99 -34.42
C LEU A 221 27.74 -8.67 -33.74
N ARG A 222 28.01 -9.67 -32.91
CA ARG A 222 27.01 -10.42 -32.12
C ARG A 222 27.47 -10.65 -30.70
N HIS A 223 26.54 -11.04 -29.86
CA HIS A 223 26.81 -11.56 -28.53
C HIS A 223 27.39 -12.99 -28.59
N HIS A 224 28.45 -13.23 -27.81
CA HIS A 224 29.02 -14.55 -27.60
C HIS A 224 29.23 -14.81 -26.09
N ASP A 225 28.67 -15.91 -25.60
CA ASP A 225 28.75 -16.32 -24.20
C ASP A 225 30.22 -16.42 -23.73
N GLY A 226 30.57 -15.61 -22.72
CA GLY A 226 31.90 -15.61 -22.11
C GLY A 226 32.98 -14.85 -22.87
N ASP A 227 32.66 -14.21 -24.01
CA ASP A 227 33.59 -13.37 -24.76
C ASP A 227 33.40 -11.88 -24.41
N GLY A 228 34.39 -11.32 -23.71
CA GLY A 228 34.41 -9.92 -23.30
C GLY A 228 34.68 -8.92 -24.44
N GLU A 229 35.09 -9.40 -25.62
CA GLU A 229 35.26 -8.61 -26.85
C GLU A 229 34.05 -8.75 -27.81
N SER A 230 32.95 -9.38 -27.34
CA SER A 230 31.67 -9.49 -28.06
C SER A 230 30.61 -8.50 -27.52
N LEU A 231 29.54 -8.28 -28.30
CA LEU A 231 28.41 -7.46 -27.84
C LEU A 231 27.85 -7.98 -26.52
N VAL A 232 27.33 -7.08 -25.68
CA VAL A 232 26.64 -7.45 -24.44
C VAL A 232 25.39 -8.31 -24.68
N ASP A 233 24.66 -8.04 -25.77
CA ASP A 233 23.37 -8.66 -26.12
C ASP A 233 23.05 -8.37 -27.61
N ASP A 234 22.25 -9.23 -28.25
CA ASP A 234 21.87 -9.12 -29.66
C ASP A 234 20.66 -8.20 -29.93
N PHE A 235 19.95 -7.73 -28.89
CA PHE A 235 18.86 -6.77 -28.96
C PHE A 235 19.39 -5.35 -28.78
N VAL A 236 19.69 -4.68 -29.90
CA VAL A 236 20.23 -3.31 -29.91
C VAL A 236 19.09 -2.29 -29.79
N VAL A 237 19.10 -1.54 -28.69
CA VAL A 237 18.06 -0.55 -28.34
C VAL A 237 18.39 0.83 -28.89
N SER A 238 19.65 1.27 -28.77
CA SER A 238 20.13 2.61 -29.18
C SER A 238 21.57 2.57 -29.70
N LEU A 239 21.94 3.53 -30.56
CA LEU A 239 23.27 3.66 -31.17
C LEU A 239 23.73 5.12 -31.19
N TYR A 240 25.00 5.38 -30.84
CA TYR A 240 25.57 6.74 -30.88
C TYR A 240 27.06 6.75 -31.28
N GLU A 241 27.48 7.60 -32.22
CA GLU A 241 28.88 7.80 -32.61
C GLU A 241 29.48 9.04 -31.91
N ASP A 242 30.45 8.82 -31.03
CA ASP A 242 31.16 9.89 -30.31
C ASP A 242 32.13 10.68 -31.20
N ARG A 243 32.62 11.84 -30.73
CA ARG A 243 33.61 12.67 -31.45
C ARG A 243 34.93 11.94 -31.75
N SER A 244 35.24 10.85 -31.05
CA SER A 244 36.42 10.00 -31.28
C SER A 244 36.16 8.90 -32.31
N ARG A 245 34.95 8.81 -32.88
CA ARG A 245 34.42 7.77 -33.78
C ARG A 245 34.19 6.41 -33.14
N ARG A 246 34.09 6.34 -31.80
CA ARG A 246 33.64 5.10 -31.14
C ARG A 246 32.12 5.04 -31.16
N VAL A 247 31.60 3.85 -31.34
CA VAL A 247 30.16 3.58 -31.40
C VAL A 247 29.72 3.00 -30.06
N TRP A 248 28.82 3.72 -29.40
CA TRP A 248 28.19 3.34 -28.16
C TRP A 248 26.86 2.65 -28.48
N ILE A 249 26.67 1.47 -27.91
CA ILE A 249 25.66 0.50 -28.32
C ILE A 249 24.87 0.11 -27.07
N GLY A 250 23.70 0.72 -26.89
CA GLY A 250 22.81 0.39 -25.79
C GLY A 250 21.96 -0.83 -26.12
N THR A 251 21.96 -1.83 -25.25
CA THR A 251 21.16 -3.06 -25.41
C THR A 251 20.17 -3.22 -24.25
N ILE A 252 19.43 -4.34 -24.20
CA ILE A 252 18.55 -4.67 -23.08
C ILE A 252 19.31 -5.27 -21.87
N ALA A 253 20.59 -5.61 -22.03
CA ALA A 253 21.36 -6.32 -20.99
C ALA A 253 22.71 -5.61 -20.65
N GLY A 254 22.91 -4.38 -21.14
CA GLY A 254 24.01 -3.48 -20.79
C GLY A 254 24.44 -2.57 -21.96
N LEU A 255 25.68 -2.11 -21.92
CA LEU A 255 26.28 -1.15 -22.86
C LEU A 255 27.55 -1.73 -23.50
N SER A 256 27.63 -1.71 -24.83
CA SER A 256 28.89 -2.02 -25.55
C SER A 256 29.49 -0.73 -26.14
N ILE A 257 30.82 -0.64 -26.18
CA ILE A 257 31.58 0.43 -26.84
C ILE A 257 32.51 -0.21 -27.85
N TYR A 258 32.36 0.14 -29.12
CA TYR A 258 33.19 -0.37 -30.22
C TYR A 258 34.05 0.75 -30.82
N ASP A 259 35.35 0.51 -31.05
CA ASP A 259 36.21 1.43 -31.81
C ASP A 259 36.52 0.85 -33.21
N PRO A 260 35.94 1.40 -34.29
CA PRO A 260 36.14 0.90 -35.66
C PRO A 260 37.56 1.01 -36.21
N ARG A 261 38.50 1.63 -35.48
CA ARG A 261 39.91 1.77 -35.91
C ARG A 261 40.80 0.66 -35.36
N THR A 262 40.42 0.10 -34.22
CA THR A 262 41.13 -0.99 -33.54
C THR A 262 40.37 -2.31 -33.61
N HIS A 263 39.09 -2.29 -34.04
CA HIS A 263 38.15 -3.42 -33.98
C HIS A 263 38.00 -4.00 -32.57
N THR A 264 38.21 -3.18 -31.54
CA THR A 264 38.09 -3.57 -30.13
C THR A 264 36.73 -3.18 -29.58
N LEU A 265 36.12 -4.07 -28.82
CA LEU A 265 34.82 -3.89 -28.18
C LEU A 265 34.97 -4.04 -26.66
N HIS A 266 34.36 -3.15 -25.89
CA HIS A 266 34.33 -3.19 -24.43
C HIS A 266 32.89 -3.14 -23.93
N SER A 267 32.58 -4.05 -23.00
CA SER A 267 31.21 -4.36 -22.57
C SER A 267 31.02 -4.08 -21.08
N TYR A 268 29.95 -3.36 -20.74
CA TYR A 268 29.64 -2.88 -19.39
C TYR A 268 28.21 -3.28 -18.99
N ARG A 269 28.03 -3.73 -17.75
CA ARG A 269 26.74 -4.15 -17.18
C ARG A 269 26.48 -3.47 -15.84
N HIS A 270 25.23 -3.47 -15.40
CA HIS A 270 24.87 -3.15 -14.03
C HIS A 270 25.48 -4.17 -13.06
N SER A 271 25.85 -3.68 -11.89
CA SER A 271 26.30 -4.46 -10.75
C SER A 271 25.81 -3.76 -9.50
N VAL A 272 25.15 -4.53 -8.63
CA VAL A 272 24.63 -4.01 -7.35
C VAL A 272 25.79 -3.71 -6.41
N SER A 273 26.79 -4.60 -6.35
CA SER A 273 27.94 -4.49 -5.43
C SER A 273 28.97 -3.42 -5.82
N ASP A 274 28.96 -2.98 -7.08
CA ASP A 274 29.82 -1.90 -7.56
C ASP A 274 28.98 -0.62 -7.81
N PRO A 275 29.09 0.44 -6.99
CA PRO A 275 28.38 1.69 -7.20
C PRO A 275 28.87 2.49 -8.43
N THR A 276 29.96 2.06 -9.08
CA THR A 276 30.59 2.71 -10.23
C THR A 276 30.31 2.05 -11.58
N SER A 277 29.52 0.97 -11.64
CA SER A 277 29.03 0.43 -12.92
C SER A 277 27.71 1.12 -13.36
N LEU A 278 27.09 0.70 -14.48
CA LEU A 278 25.78 1.24 -14.94
C LEU A 278 24.70 1.16 -13.85
N SER A 279 23.70 2.04 -13.86
CA SER A 279 22.58 2.02 -12.89
C SER A 279 21.48 0.99 -13.21
N ASP A 280 21.44 0.50 -14.44
CA ASP A 280 20.51 -0.54 -14.94
C ASP A 280 21.10 -1.12 -16.23
N ASP A 281 20.76 -2.36 -16.58
CA ASP A 281 21.22 -3.03 -17.79
C ASP A 281 20.44 -2.61 -19.05
N ILE A 282 19.19 -2.18 -18.94
CA ILE A 282 18.41 -1.76 -20.10
C ILE A 282 18.80 -0.32 -20.48
N VAL A 283 19.62 -0.18 -21.53
CA VAL A 283 20.14 1.11 -22.01
C VAL A 283 19.26 1.68 -23.13
N HIS A 284 18.49 2.70 -22.78
CA HIS A 284 17.54 3.33 -23.69
C HIS A 284 18.16 4.42 -24.59
N SER A 285 19.16 5.16 -24.09
CA SER A 285 19.75 6.27 -24.86
C SER A 285 21.20 6.50 -24.46
N VAL A 286 22.05 6.84 -25.44
CA VAL A 286 23.44 7.30 -25.21
C VAL A 286 23.64 8.63 -25.93
N ARG A 287 24.29 9.58 -25.26
CA ARG A 287 24.51 10.93 -25.80
C ARG A 287 25.83 11.53 -25.34
N GLU A 288 26.62 12.07 -26.24
CA GLU A 288 27.71 12.99 -25.89
C GLU A 288 27.17 14.41 -25.71
N GLY A 289 27.41 15.02 -24.55
CA GLY A 289 27.09 16.42 -24.31
C GLY A 289 28.06 17.38 -25.00
N ALA A 290 27.70 18.67 -25.09
CA ALA A 290 28.55 19.72 -25.64
C ALA A 290 30.00 19.69 -25.11
N ASP A 291 30.21 19.37 -23.83
CA ASP A 291 31.50 19.28 -23.15
C ASP A 291 32.32 18.00 -23.42
N GLY A 292 31.78 17.06 -24.21
CA GLY A 292 32.45 15.79 -24.55
C GLY A 292 32.26 14.67 -23.52
N VAL A 293 31.46 14.90 -22.47
CA VAL A 293 31.08 13.87 -21.50
C VAL A 293 29.95 13.03 -22.09
N ILE A 294 30.09 11.70 -22.01
CA ILE A 294 29.06 10.75 -22.45
C ILE A 294 28.06 10.52 -21.30
N TRP A 295 26.79 10.50 -21.65
CA TRP A 295 25.66 10.28 -20.76
C TRP A 295 24.84 9.09 -21.26
N VAL A 296 24.48 8.20 -20.34
CA VAL A 296 23.78 6.94 -20.63
C VAL A 296 22.49 6.89 -19.82
N GLY A 297 21.36 6.94 -20.52
CA GLY A 297 20.02 6.84 -19.96
C GLY A 297 19.57 5.39 -19.94
N THR A 298 19.25 4.89 -18.75
CA THR A 298 18.86 3.49 -18.55
C THR A 298 17.47 3.40 -17.94
N HIS A 299 16.97 2.18 -17.73
CA HIS A 299 15.63 1.96 -17.21
C HIS A 299 15.47 2.37 -15.73
N ASN A 300 16.57 2.38 -14.97
CA ASN A 300 16.63 2.78 -13.57
C ASN A 300 17.77 3.78 -13.27
N GLY A 301 17.97 4.79 -14.12
CA GLY A 301 18.79 5.96 -13.79
C GLY A 301 19.43 6.70 -14.97
N LEU A 302 20.06 7.83 -14.65
CA LEU A 302 20.96 8.54 -15.55
C LEU A 302 22.41 8.27 -15.12
N ASN A 303 23.28 7.94 -16.06
CA ASN A 303 24.69 7.67 -15.79
C ASN A 303 25.57 8.68 -16.51
N ARG A 304 26.55 9.24 -15.79
CA ARG A 304 27.65 10.00 -16.37
C ARG A 304 28.85 9.09 -16.55
N VAL A 305 29.39 9.01 -17.75
CA VAL A 305 30.67 8.35 -18.03
C VAL A 305 31.80 9.21 -17.46
N GLU A 306 32.62 8.59 -16.62
CA GLU A 306 33.85 9.15 -16.06
C GLU A 306 35.00 8.21 -16.48
N ALA A 307 36.11 8.76 -16.97
CA ALA A 307 37.23 7.97 -17.47
C ALA A 307 38.49 8.27 -16.64
N ASP A 308 39.15 7.21 -16.16
CA ASP A 308 40.41 7.31 -15.44
C ASP A 308 41.56 7.76 -16.38
N PRO A 309 42.67 8.29 -15.82
CA PRO A 309 43.87 8.61 -16.60
C PRO A 309 44.43 7.42 -17.40
N ASP A 310 44.19 6.20 -16.93
CA ASP A 310 44.61 4.94 -17.55
C ASP A 310 43.61 4.42 -18.61
N GLY A 311 42.49 5.12 -18.83
CA GLY A 311 41.49 4.81 -19.86
C GLY A 311 40.34 3.90 -19.42
N ALA A 312 40.32 3.43 -18.17
CA ALA A 312 39.18 2.69 -17.61
C ALA A 312 37.94 3.59 -17.52
N ILE A 313 36.75 3.03 -17.78
CA ILE A 313 35.48 3.75 -17.75
C ILE A 313 34.65 3.32 -16.53
N HIS A 314 34.21 4.31 -15.79
CA HIS A 314 33.30 4.22 -14.64
C HIS A 314 32.05 5.07 -14.91
N PHE A 315 31.01 4.83 -14.13
CA PHE A 315 29.70 5.49 -14.25
C PHE A 315 29.29 6.11 -12.93
N LYS A 316 29.19 7.44 -12.90
CA LYS A 316 28.52 8.14 -11.80
C LYS A 316 27.01 8.10 -12.03
N ARG A 317 26.33 7.31 -11.20
CA ARG A 317 24.86 7.12 -11.20
C ARG A 317 24.13 8.31 -10.59
N TYR A 318 22.98 8.66 -11.18
CA TYR A 318 21.96 9.53 -10.61
C TYR A 318 20.63 8.77 -10.61
N LEU A 319 20.00 8.65 -9.44
CA LEU A 319 18.80 7.86 -9.19
C LEU A 319 17.66 8.76 -8.66
N THR A 320 16.50 8.16 -8.38
CA THR A 320 15.32 8.87 -7.81
C THR A 320 15.62 9.52 -6.46
N ARG A 321 16.46 8.89 -5.62
CA ARG A 321 16.94 9.47 -4.36
C ARG A 321 17.75 10.76 -4.55
N ASP A 322 18.38 10.93 -5.71
CA ASP A 322 19.24 12.06 -6.05
C ASP A 322 18.45 13.22 -6.70
N GLY A 323 17.14 13.03 -6.95
CA GLY A 323 16.22 14.07 -7.41
C GLY A 323 15.43 13.74 -8.68
N LEU A 324 15.76 12.66 -9.40
CA LEU A 324 15.01 12.23 -10.58
C LEU A 324 13.55 11.90 -10.21
N ALA A 325 12.57 12.48 -10.92
CA ALA A 325 11.15 12.25 -10.64
C ALA A 325 10.65 10.84 -11.03
N ASN A 326 11.39 10.17 -11.93
CA ASN A 326 11.35 8.73 -12.16
C ASN A 326 12.68 8.26 -12.75
N ALA A 327 12.96 6.97 -12.65
CA ALA A 327 14.26 6.40 -12.97
C ALA A 327 14.46 6.07 -14.47
N THR A 328 13.38 5.85 -15.23
CA THR A 328 13.47 5.47 -16.65
C THR A 328 13.77 6.68 -17.54
N ILE A 329 14.96 6.70 -18.14
CA ILE A 329 15.44 7.76 -19.03
C ILE A 329 15.43 7.28 -20.48
N TYR A 330 14.42 7.66 -21.25
CA TYR A 330 14.23 7.20 -22.63
C TYR A 330 15.04 7.96 -23.68
N SER A 331 15.34 9.23 -23.43
CA SER A 331 16.09 10.08 -24.37
C SER A 331 16.82 11.21 -23.64
N ILE A 332 17.98 11.59 -24.15
CA ILE A 332 18.85 12.63 -23.59
C ILE A 332 19.22 13.64 -24.68
N LEU A 333 19.00 14.92 -24.43
CA LEU A 333 19.51 16.03 -25.24
C LEU A 333 20.22 17.07 -24.36
N ASP A 334 21.18 17.77 -24.93
CA ASP A 334 21.91 18.87 -24.29
C ASP A 334 21.50 20.24 -24.84
N ASP A 335 21.40 21.24 -23.96
CA ASP A 335 21.16 22.63 -24.34
C ASP A 335 22.45 23.44 -24.57
N ASP A 336 22.31 24.68 -25.06
CA ASP A 336 23.42 25.59 -25.34
C ASP A 336 24.28 25.95 -24.11
N ARG A 337 23.82 25.64 -22.89
CA ARG A 337 24.57 25.84 -21.64
C ARG A 337 25.21 24.55 -21.13
N GLY A 338 25.02 23.43 -21.85
CA GLY A 338 25.54 22.11 -21.50
C GLY A 338 24.68 21.33 -20.49
N ASN A 339 23.53 21.87 -20.05
CA ASN A 339 22.60 21.17 -19.17
C ASN A 339 21.77 20.15 -19.96
N LEU A 340 21.25 19.13 -19.27
CA LEU A 340 20.55 18.02 -19.92
C LEU A 340 19.04 18.15 -19.83
N TRP A 341 18.39 17.66 -20.87
CA TRP A 341 16.95 17.49 -20.99
C TRP A 341 16.67 16.01 -21.21
N LEU A 342 15.81 15.43 -20.38
CA LEU A 342 15.59 14.00 -20.25
C LEU A 342 14.12 13.70 -20.56
N GLY A 343 13.86 12.86 -21.56
CA GLY A 343 12.53 12.29 -21.81
C GLY A 343 12.33 11.07 -20.91
N THR A 344 11.28 11.05 -20.09
CA THR A 344 11.03 9.97 -19.12
C THR A 344 9.59 9.42 -19.23
N ASN A 345 9.26 8.42 -18.42
CA ASN A 345 7.86 7.97 -18.21
C ASN A 345 7.07 8.85 -17.22
N ARG A 346 7.65 9.97 -16.73
CA ARG A 346 6.96 10.99 -15.92
C ARG A 346 7.26 12.43 -16.37
N GLY A 347 7.22 12.65 -17.68
CA GLY A 347 7.38 13.95 -18.30
C GLY A 347 8.80 14.18 -18.83
N ILE A 348 9.09 15.45 -19.14
CA ILE A 348 10.44 15.92 -19.42
C ILE A 348 11.06 16.34 -18.09
N GLN A 349 12.35 16.07 -17.89
CA GLN A 349 13.12 16.62 -16.76
C GLN A 349 14.30 17.44 -17.28
N TRP A 350 14.57 18.58 -16.66
CA TRP A 350 15.81 19.33 -16.86
C TRP A 350 16.78 19.02 -15.71
N PHE A 351 18.05 18.84 -16.03
CA PHE A 351 19.11 18.59 -15.07
C PHE A 351 20.13 19.72 -15.13
N ASP A 352 20.12 20.55 -14.09
CA ASP A 352 21.16 21.53 -13.81
C ASP A 352 22.41 20.80 -13.34
N ARG A 353 23.45 20.80 -14.17
CA ARG A 353 24.71 20.12 -13.91
C ARG A 353 25.65 20.88 -12.99
N GLU A 354 25.46 22.18 -12.83
CA GLU A 354 26.28 23.04 -11.96
C GLU A 354 25.85 22.88 -10.50
N HIS A 355 24.54 22.89 -10.25
CA HIS A 355 23.96 22.73 -8.92
C HIS A 355 23.58 21.28 -8.58
N ASN A 356 23.65 20.37 -9.55
CA ASN A 356 23.23 18.98 -9.44
C ASN A 356 21.75 18.84 -9.04
N LEU A 357 20.88 19.60 -9.71
CA LEU A 357 19.44 19.68 -9.43
C LEU A 357 18.60 19.17 -10.61
N PHE A 358 17.58 18.38 -10.29
CA PHE A 358 16.60 17.88 -11.25
C PHE A 358 15.28 18.65 -11.12
N HIS A 359 14.77 19.13 -12.24
CA HIS A 359 13.53 19.89 -12.35
C HIS A 359 12.59 19.14 -13.30
N ALA A 360 11.55 18.52 -12.75
CA ALA A 360 10.55 17.83 -13.56
C ALA A 360 9.52 18.81 -14.13
N PHE A 361 9.00 18.50 -15.32
CA PHE A 361 7.89 19.20 -15.96
C PHE A 361 6.73 18.23 -16.14
N THR A 362 5.52 18.77 -16.06
CA THR A 362 4.26 18.00 -16.04
C THR A 362 3.34 18.43 -17.19
N LEU A 363 2.15 17.84 -17.29
CA LEU A 363 1.12 18.27 -18.25
C LEU A 363 0.79 19.78 -18.14
N HIS A 364 0.89 20.38 -16.95
CA HIS A 364 0.63 21.81 -16.75
C HIS A 364 1.66 22.72 -17.43
N ASP A 365 2.89 22.25 -17.63
CA ASP A 365 3.93 22.99 -18.34
C ASP A 365 3.74 23.01 -19.88
N GLY A 366 2.83 22.17 -20.41
CA GLY A 366 2.52 22.04 -21.85
C GLY A 366 2.89 20.69 -22.49
N LEU A 367 3.18 19.66 -21.70
CA LEU A 367 3.61 18.35 -22.22
C LEU A 367 2.46 17.58 -22.91
N GLN A 368 2.80 16.84 -23.97
CA GLN A 368 1.91 15.96 -24.76
C GLN A 368 1.33 14.79 -23.93
N GLY A 369 2.10 14.39 -22.92
CA GLY A 369 1.86 13.21 -22.11
C GLY A 369 2.94 13.11 -21.04
N MET A 370 2.74 12.19 -20.11
CA MET A 370 3.78 11.84 -19.12
C MET A 370 4.80 10.85 -19.68
N GLU A 371 4.51 10.16 -20.78
CA GLU A 371 5.39 9.13 -21.36
C GLU A 371 6.01 9.57 -22.69
N TYR A 372 7.33 9.51 -22.75
CA TYR A 372 8.17 9.76 -23.93
C TYR A 372 8.77 8.45 -24.46
N ASN A 373 9.20 8.45 -25.72
CA ASN A 373 9.68 7.24 -26.38
C ASN A 373 11.22 7.16 -26.44
N THR A 374 11.73 5.93 -26.45
CA THR A 374 13.16 5.60 -26.54
C THR A 374 13.78 6.22 -27.79
N ASP A 375 14.85 7.01 -27.62
CA ASP A 375 15.57 7.74 -28.68
C ASP A 375 14.70 8.65 -29.58
N ALA A 376 13.46 8.92 -29.17
CA ALA A 376 12.51 9.75 -29.90
C ALA A 376 12.71 11.24 -29.56
N ALA A 377 13.94 11.74 -29.61
CA ALA A 377 14.27 13.13 -29.30
C ALA A 377 15.32 13.70 -30.26
N LEU A 378 15.15 14.95 -30.67
CA LEU A 378 16.01 15.62 -31.64
C LEU A 378 16.26 17.07 -31.24
N ARG A 379 17.52 17.51 -31.31
CA ARG A 379 17.87 18.93 -31.29
C ARG A 379 17.78 19.47 -32.72
N LEU A 380 16.93 20.46 -32.91
CA LEU A 380 16.64 21.07 -34.22
C LEU A 380 17.75 22.05 -34.64
N ARG A 381 17.89 22.26 -35.96
CA ARG A 381 18.86 23.20 -36.56
C ARG A 381 18.71 24.63 -36.06
N ASN A 382 17.53 25.01 -35.58
CA ASN A 382 17.23 26.33 -35.03
C ASN A 382 17.57 26.49 -33.53
N GLY A 383 18.08 25.43 -32.87
CA GLY A 383 18.41 25.40 -31.44
C GLY A 383 17.26 24.99 -30.51
N ASP A 384 16.07 24.70 -31.03
CA ASP A 384 14.96 24.14 -30.25
C ASP A 384 15.20 22.63 -30.00
N LEU A 385 14.69 22.10 -28.89
CA LEU A 385 14.65 20.67 -28.61
C LEU A 385 13.24 20.13 -28.92
N ALA A 386 13.19 18.94 -29.52
CA ALA A 386 11.98 18.20 -29.81
C ALA A 386 12.00 16.84 -29.09
N PHE A 387 10.96 16.51 -28.33
CA PHE A 387 10.79 15.23 -27.65
C PHE A 387 9.43 14.62 -28.03
N ALA A 388 9.44 13.37 -28.49
CA ALA A 388 8.26 12.63 -28.92
C ALA A 388 7.81 11.59 -27.90
N GLY A 389 6.50 11.34 -27.86
CA GLY A 389 5.89 10.32 -27.01
C GLY A 389 4.55 9.84 -27.56
N THR A 390 3.64 9.50 -26.66
CA THR A 390 2.41 8.75 -26.99
C THR A 390 1.33 9.58 -27.70
N ASN A 391 1.33 10.91 -27.54
CA ASN A 391 0.31 11.82 -28.09
C ASN A 391 0.89 12.95 -28.98
N GLY A 392 2.13 12.84 -29.44
CA GLY A 392 2.75 13.79 -30.36
C GLY A 392 4.16 14.20 -29.95
N VAL A 393 4.53 15.44 -30.28
CA VAL A 393 5.89 15.98 -30.08
C VAL A 393 5.82 17.30 -29.32
N ASN A 394 6.61 17.43 -28.24
CA ASN A 394 6.88 18.73 -27.62
C ASN A 394 8.12 19.36 -28.21
N VAL A 395 7.99 20.60 -28.70
CA VAL A 395 9.10 21.41 -29.22
C VAL A 395 9.23 22.66 -28.36
N PHE A 396 10.44 22.99 -27.91
CA PHE A 396 10.68 24.14 -27.04
C PHE A 396 12.11 24.66 -27.17
N ARG A 397 12.36 25.90 -26.74
CA ARG A 397 13.71 26.47 -26.68
C ARG A 397 14.20 26.47 -25.22
N PRO A 398 15.24 25.71 -24.85
CA PRO A 398 15.73 25.66 -23.47
C PRO A 398 15.97 27.05 -22.86
N GLY A 399 16.64 27.95 -23.59
CA GLY A 399 16.92 29.31 -23.15
C GLY A 399 15.71 30.25 -22.98
N SER A 400 14.50 29.80 -23.33
CA SER A 400 13.24 30.53 -23.06
C SER A 400 12.58 30.12 -21.74
N ILE A 401 12.89 28.93 -21.22
CA ILE A 401 12.41 28.46 -19.92
C ILE A 401 13.18 29.20 -18.82
N ARG A 402 12.44 29.71 -17.85
CA ARG A 402 12.99 30.40 -16.68
C ARG A 402 12.46 29.72 -15.41
N PHE A 403 13.37 29.49 -14.48
CA PHE A 403 13.05 29.01 -13.14
C PHE A 403 12.93 30.22 -12.20
N THR A 404 12.20 30.06 -11.09
CA THR A 404 12.04 31.12 -10.10
C THR A 404 13.06 30.99 -8.97
N ASP A 405 13.84 32.06 -8.74
CA ASP A 405 14.75 32.18 -7.58
C ASP A 405 13.99 32.39 -6.24
N PHE A 406 12.65 32.29 -6.26
CA PHE A 406 11.81 32.56 -5.11
C PHE A 406 11.88 31.43 -4.08
N VAL A 407 12.63 31.69 -3.01
CA VAL A 407 12.66 30.85 -1.81
C VAL A 407 11.35 31.01 -1.02
N PRO A 408 10.54 29.95 -0.84
CA PRO A 408 9.20 30.10 -0.30
C PRO A 408 9.21 30.06 1.22
N PRO A 409 8.59 31.04 1.92
CA PRO A 409 8.45 30.99 3.37
C PRO A 409 7.73 29.72 3.79
N ILE A 410 8.24 29.02 4.81
CA ILE A 410 7.56 27.86 5.40
C ILE A 410 6.86 28.23 6.70
N VAL A 411 5.66 27.68 6.91
CA VAL A 411 4.87 27.83 8.14
C VAL A 411 4.41 26.47 8.65
N ILE A 412 4.41 26.28 9.97
CA ILE A 412 3.72 25.16 10.61
C ILE A 412 2.26 25.61 10.75
N THR A 413 1.34 24.86 10.13
CA THR A 413 -0.08 25.24 10.01
C THR A 413 -0.90 24.73 11.19
N SER A 414 -0.60 23.52 11.67
CA SER A 414 -1.28 22.94 12.83
C SER A 414 -0.40 21.94 13.60
N MET A 415 -0.80 21.63 14.83
CA MET A 415 -0.28 20.49 15.59
C MET A 415 -1.43 19.74 16.25
N ARG A 416 -1.33 18.41 16.31
CA ARG A 416 -2.33 17.51 16.91
C ARG A 416 -1.68 16.61 17.96
N VAL A 417 -2.38 16.41 19.08
CA VAL A 417 -1.90 15.68 20.26
C VAL A 417 -2.90 14.56 20.62
N GLY A 418 -2.65 13.35 20.11
CA GLY A 418 -3.64 12.26 20.12
C GLY A 418 -4.83 12.57 19.22
N ASP A 419 -6.05 12.27 19.69
CA ASP A 419 -7.30 12.39 18.94
C ASP A 419 -7.95 13.80 18.99
N GLU A 420 -7.27 14.80 19.56
CA GLU A 420 -7.81 16.16 19.63
C GLU A 420 -7.90 16.85 18.26
N ALA A 421 -8.74 17.89 18.18
CA ALA A 421 -8.76 18.75 17.01
C ALA A 421 -7.39 19.42 16.80
N PRO A 422 -6.95 19.66 15.55
CA PRO A 422 -5.70 20.36 15.28
C PRO A 422 -5.73 21.75 15.92
N ALA A 423 -4.75 22.04 16.77
CA ALA A 423 -4.56 23.37 17.31
C ALA A 423 -4.00 24.27 16.21
N THR A 424 -4.76 25.30 15.81
CA THR A 424 -4.31 26.30 14.84
C THR A 424 -3.22 27.15 15.50
N LEU A 425 -1.96 26.92 15.13
CA LEU A 425 -0.82 27.61 15.73
C LEU A 425 -0.75 29.05 15.18
N SER A 426 -1.16 30.01 16.01
CA SER A 426 -0.89 31.43 15.72
C SER A 426 0.63 31.70 15.78
N ARG A 427 1.10 32.69 15.02
CA ARG A 427 2.52 32.83 14.67
C ARG A 427 3.46 32.97 15.88
N GLN A 428 4.41 32.03 15.92
CA GLN A 428 5.76 32.11 16.52
C GLN A 428 5.87 32.23 18.06
N ALA A 429 6.64 31.29 18.62
CA ALA A 429 7.27 31.31 19.95
C ALA A 429 6.41 30.97 21.19
N GLU A 430 5.37 30.15 21.05
CA GLU A 430 4.84 29.38 22.20
C GLU A 430 5.54 28.03 22.32
N VAL A 431 6.05 27.73 23.52
CA VAL A 431 6.47 26.37 23.90
C VAL A 431 5.20 25.60 24.21
N VAL A 432 4.93 24.50 23.50
CA VAL A 432 3.72 23.71 23.73
C VAL A 432 4.04 22.56 24.69
N ASP A 433 3.44 22.62 25.88
CA ASP A 433 3.48 21.54 26.86
C ASP A 433 2.52 20.42 26.45
N VAL A 434 3.05 19.21 26.28
CA VAL A 434 2.32 18.02 25.84
C VAL A 434 2.41 16.94 26.92
N PRO A 435 1.29 16.44 27.49
CA PRO A 435 1.35 15.39 28.49
C PRO A 435 1.87 14.07 27.91
N GLN A 436 2.81 13.40 28.57
CA GLN A 436 3.35 12.09 28.16
C GLN A 436 2.28 10.99 28.00
N THR A 437 1.10 11.17 28.61
CA THR A 437 -0.06 10.28 28.41
C THR A 437 -0.59 10.31 26.97
N ARG A 438 -0.26 11.34 26.17
CA ARG A 438 -0.63 11.48 24.77
C ARG A 438 0.47 10.87 23.89
N ARG A 439 0.20 9.68 23.39
CA ARG A 439 1.18 8.83 22.69
C ARG A 439 1.51 9.23 21.25
N VAL A 440 0.80 10.19 20.66
CA VAL A 440 0.93 10.57 19.24
C VAL A 440 0.98 12.09 19.12
N LEU A 441 1.96 12.59 18.37
CA LEU A 441 2.18 13.99 18.04
C LEU A 441 2.27 14.12 16.52
N ARG A 442 1.35 14.86 15.90
CA ARG A 442 1.35 15.15 14.46
C ARG A 442 1.52 16.63 14.20
N PHE A 443 2.37 17.00 13.27
CA PHE A 443 2.62 18.36 12.82
C PHE A 443 2.18 18.48 11.36
N GLU A 444 1.49 19.56 11.01
CA GLU A 444 1.13 19.92 9.64
C GLU A 444 1.84 21.23 9.28
N PHE A 445 2.34 21.37 8.05
CA PHE A 445 3.14 22.51 7.59
C PHE A 445 2.96 22.77 6.10
N ALA A 446 3.13 24.03 5.68
CA ALA A 446 2.97 24.45 4.29
C ALA A 446 4.07 25.42 3.85
N ALA A 447 4.46 25.31 2.58
CA ALA A 447 5.30 26.28 1.89
C ALA A 447 4.40 27.33 1.23
N LEU A 448 4.77 28.62 1.35
CA LEU A 448 4.04 29.72 0.73
C LEU A 448 4.51 29.97 -0.72
N ASP A 449 4.59 28.90 -1.51
CA ASP A 449 4.60 28.96 -2.99
C ASP A 449 3.22 28.49 -3.48
N TYR A 450 2.50 29.39 -4.15
CA TYR A 450 1.06 29.22 -4.43
C TYR A 450 0.73 28.74 -5.84
N ALA A 451 1.68 28.73 -6.78
CA ALA A 451 1.34 28.39 -8.17
C ALA A 451 1.16 26.89 -8.38
N GLU A 452 2.05 26.08 -7.82
CA GLU A 452 2.05 24.62 -7.94
C GLU A 452 2.38 23.97 -6.57
N PRO A 453 1.51 24.10 -5.54
CA PRO A 453 1.82 23.70 -4.17
C PRO A 453 2.18 22.22 -4.00
N GLU A 454 1.60 21.36 -4.84
CA GLU A 454 1.84 19.91 -4.90
C GLU A 454 3.27 19.52 -5.30
N ARG A 455 4.06 20.44 -5.87
CA ARG A 455 5.49 20.21 -6.19
C ARG A 455 6.44 20.59 -5.05
N ASN A 456 5.97 21.30 -4.03
CA ASN A 456 6.82 21.68 -2.91
C ASN A 456 7.26 20.42 -2.15
N ARG A 457 8.57 20.20 -2.05
CA ARG A 457 9.15 19.13 -1.22
C ARG A 457 9.33 19.62 0.21
N PHE A 458 9.29 18.72 1.17
CA PHE A 458 9.45 19.00 2.59
C PHE A 458 10.47 18.05 3.24
N ALA A 459 11.17 18.56 4.24
CA ALA A 459 12.00 17.76 5.13
C ALA A 459 11.92 18.31 6.56
N TYR A 460 11.82 17.42 7.53
CA TYR A 460 11.63 17.78 8.94
C TYR A 460 12.61 17.07 9.86
N GLN A 461 12.71 17.54 11.10
CA GLN A 461 13.50 16.91 12.16
C GLN A 461 13.02 17.34 13.55
N LEU A 462 12.93 16.41 14.48
CA LEU A 462 12.71 16.66 15.91
C LEU A 462 14.05 16.62 16.66
N ILE A 463 14.63 17.78 16.94
CA ILE A 463 15.86 17.91 17.71
C ILE A 463 15.62 17.37 19.12
N GLY A 464 16.48 16.45 19.56
CA GLY A 464 16.32 15.67 20.80
C GLY A 464 15.88 14.22 20.56
N PHE A 465 15.42 13.88 19.35
CA PHE A 465 15.02 12.54 18.96
C PHE A 465 15.75 12.08 17.69
N ASP A 466 15.66 12.86 16.61
CA ASP A 466 16.23 12.50 15.30
C ASP A 466 17.71 12.89 15.15
N LYS A 467 18.50 11.97 14.59
CA LYS A 467 19.93 12.20 14.28
C LYS A 467 20.17 13.03 13.02
N ALA A 468 19.28 12.93 12.03
CA ALA A 468 19.38 13.59 10.72
C ALA A 468 18.01 14.13 10.27
N TRP A 469 17.97 14.83 9.12
CA TRP A 469 16.70 15.24 8.50
C TRP A 469 15.96 14.03 7.93
N VAL A 470 14.65 14.00 8.11
CA VAL A 470 13.74 13.05 7.47
C VAL A 470 13.12 13.74 6.26
N GLU A 471 13.25 13.15 5.06
CA GLU A 471 12.56 13.64 3.86
C GLU A 471 11.12 13.16 3.82
N ALA A 472 10.18 14.08 3.64
CA ALA A 472 8.75 13.80 3.56
C ALA A 472 8.23 13.70 2.11
N GLY A 473 9.10 13.94 1.12
CA GLY A 473 8.68 14.14 -0.26
C GLY A 473 7.76 15.36 -0.35
N THR A 474 6.60 15.22 -1.00
CA THR A 474 5.57 16.28 -1.09
C THR A 474 4.59 16.28 0.09
N ARG A 475 4.77 15.41 1.11
CA ARG A 475 3.83 15.33 2.24
C ARG A 475 3.97 16.52 3.18
N PRO A 476 2.89 17.27 3.46
CA PRO A 476 2.89 18.44 4.34
C PRO A 476 2.77 18.09 5.84
N ASP A 477 3.12 16.87 6.25
CA ASP A 477 2.94 16.42 7.63
C ASP A 477 4.04 15.48 8.17
N ALA A 478 4.15 15.44 9.50
CA ALA A 478 5.10 14.60 10.26
C ALA A 478 4.42 14.02 11.49
N THR A 479 4.69 12.76 11.85
CA THR A 479 4.09 12.10 13.03
C THR A 479 5.15 11.40 13.88
N TYR A 480 5.13 11.65 15.19
CA TYR A 480 5.99 11.01 16.20
C TYR A 480 5.13 10.30 17.23
N THR A 481 5.64 9.19 17.77
CA THR A 481 4.93 8.40 18.79
C THR A 481 5.82 8.09 19.99
N ASN A 482 5.21 7.95 21.17
CA ASN A 482 5.86 7.59 22.44
C ASN A 482 7.14 8.38 22.78
N LEU A 483 7.14 9.71 22.58
CA LEU A 483 8.28 10.54 22.95
C LEU A 483 8.54 10.52 24.48
N PRO A 484 9.80 10.33 24.92
CA PRO A 484 10.19 10.47 26.33
C PRO A 484 9.90 11.87 26.90
N VAL A 485 9.87 11.98 28.24
CA VAL A 485 9.82 13.29 28.94
C VAL A 485 11.09 14.07 28.60
N GLY A 486 10.92 15.31 28.11
CA GLY A 486 12.03 16.13 27.64
C GLY A 486 11.62 17.33 26.79
N ASN A 487 12.58 18.22 26.56
CA ASN A 487 12.43 19.38 25.68
C ASN A 487 12.89 19.02 24.27
N TYR A 488 12.01 19.18 23.29
CA TYR A 488 12.27 18.94 21.88
C TYR A 488 12.09 20.22 21.07
N THR A 489 12.70 20.27 19.90
CA THR A 489 12.44 21.34 18.92
C THR A 489 12.18 20.73 17.56
N PHE A 490 10.92 20.79 17.12
CA PHE A 490 10.54 20.42 15.78
C PHE A 490 11.01 21.51 14.82
N ARG A 491 11.69 21.13 13.74
CA ARG A 491 12.10 22.02 12.66
C ARG A 491 11.69 21.45 11.31
N VAL A 492 11.26 22.31 10.40
CA VAL A 492 10.89 21.94 9.03
C VAL A 492 11.41 22.95 8.00
N ARG A 493 11.77 22.44 6.83
CA ARG A 493 12.18 23.18 5.62
C ARG A 493 11.39 22.69 4.40
N SER A 494 11.24 23.53 3.38
CA SER A 494 10.59 23.18 2.12
C SER A 494 11.35 23.66 0.89
N SER A 495 11.05 23.10 -0.28
CA SER A 495 11.38 23.69 -1.58
C SER A 495 10.23 24.55 -2.12
N ASN A 496 10.50 25.32 -3.19
CA ASN A 496 9.48 25.81 -4.12
C ASN A 496 9.14 24.74 -5.18
N ARG A 497 8.23 25.08 -6.12
CA ARG A 497 7.87 24.24 -7.28
C ARG A 497 9.06 23.86 -8.18
N ASP A 498 10.10 24.69 -8.18
CA ASP A 498 11.35 24.54 -8.93
C ASP A 498 12.48 23.92 -8.07
N GLY A 499 12.18 23.31 -6.92
CA GLY A 499 13.17 22.55 -6.13
C GLY A 499 14.16 23.39 -5.29
N ILE A 500 14.08 24.72 -5.29
CA ILE A 500 14.95 25.57 -4.46
C ILE A 500 14.51 25.50 -2.99
N TRP A 501 15.39 25.00 -2.12
CA TRP A 501 15.12 24.82 -0.70
C TRP A 501 15.26 26.11 0.12
N ASN A 502 14.36 26.30 1.07
CA ASN A 502 14.41 27.37 2.05
C ASN A 502 15.30 27.01 3.25
N GLU A 503 16.32 27.82 3.50
CA GLU A 503 17.18 27.71 4.69
C GLU A 503 16.56 28.31 5.96
N GLN A 504 15.60 29.22 5.83
CA GLN A 504 14.83 29.80 6.94
C GLN A 504 13.79 28.79 7.43
N ARG A 505 14.20 28.01 8.43
CA ARG A 505 13.42 26.91 9.02
C ARG A 505 12.26 27.45 9.86
N ALA A 506 11.06 26.87 9.71
CA ALA A 506 10.03 27.01 10.72
C ALA A 506 10.36 26.08 11.90
N THR A 507 10.28 26.60 13.12
CA THR A 507 10.62 25.86 14.35
C THR A 507 9.54 26.00 15.41
N LEU A 508 9.23 24.90 16.09
CA LEU A 508 8.30 24.85 17.22
C LEU A 508 8.96 24.11 18.40
N ALA A 509 8.91 24.70 19.59
CA ALA A 509 9.40 24.08 20.81
C ALA A 509 8.27 23.24 21.44
N VAL A 510 8.56 21.98 21.77
CA VAL A 510 7.60 21.03 22.32
C VAL A 510 8.20 20.42 23.58
N ASN A 511 7.50 20.53 24.71
CA ASN A 511 7.95 20.00 25.99
C ASN A 511 7.05 18.85 26.41
N ILE A 512 7.59 17.64 26.52
CA ILE A 512 6.84 16.47 26.97
C ILE A 512 6.82 16.46 28.50
N THR A 513 5.66 16.76 29.10
CA THR A 513 5.49 16.86 30.56
C THR A 513 5.13 15.51 31.19
N PRO A 514 5.66 15.19 32.39
CA PRO A 514 5.35 13.93 33.06
C PRO A 514 3.89 13.88 33.55
N PRO A 515 3.31 12.68 33.74
CA PRO A 515 1.94 12.53 34.23
C PRO A 515 1.72 13.15 35.62
N TRP A 516 0.50 13.64 35.89
CA TRP A 516 0.16 14.30 37.16
C TRP A 516 0.43 13.44 38.40
N TRP A 517 0.30 12.11 38.30
CA TRP A 517 0.58 11.18 39.39
C TRP A 517 2.09 11.01 39.68
N ASP A 518 2.96 11.29 38.70
CA ASP A 518 4.41 11.31 38.91
C ASP A 518 4.99 12.72 39.15
N SER A 519 4.11 13.73 39.21
CA SER A 519 4.51 15.11 39.45
C SER A 519 5.12 15.30 40.83
N THR A 520 6.07 16.24 40.95
CA THR A 520 6.73 16.59 42.21
C THR A 520 5.74 16.95 43.34
N PRO A 521 4.65 17.71 43.10
CA PRO A 521 3.62 17.95 44.11
C PRO A 521 2.87 16.68 44.54
N MET A 522 2.56 15.77 43.61
CA MET A 522 1.84 14.54 43.94
C MET A 522 2.71 13.57 44.75
N ARG A 523 4.00 13.47 44.41
CA ARG A 523 5.00 12.74 45.22
C ARG A 523 5.07 13.27 46.67
N MET A 524 4.90 14.58 46.89
CA MET A 524 4.75 15.15 48.24
C MET A 524 3.39 14.85 48.88
N LEU A 525 2.29 14.91 48.11
CA LEU A 525 0.95 14.62 48.62
C LEU A 525 0.80 13.16 49.08
N TYR A 526 1.40 12.20 48.36
CA TYR A 526 1.46 10.80 48.80
C TYR A 526 2.15 10.64 50.15
N ALA A 527 3.27 11.34 50.38
CA ALA A 527 3.95 11.33 51.67
C ALA A 527 3.06 11.90 52.80
N VAL A 528 2.38 13.03 52.55
CA VAL A 528 1.47 13.66 53.53
C VAL A 528 0.26 12.77 53.84
N LEU A 529 -0.38 12.17 52.83
CA LEU A 529 -1.51 11.26 52.99
C LEU A 529 -1.14 10.02 53.81
N LEU A 530 0.06 9.46 53.60
CA LEU A 530 0.54 8.32 54.37
C LEU A 530 0.64 8.66 55.87
N THR A 531 1.21 9.81 56.22
CA THR A 531 1.21 10.31 57.61
C THR A 531 -0.19 10.65 58.14
N GLY A 532 -1.09 11.16 57.30
CA GLY A 532 -2.46 11.49 57.68
C GLY A 532 -3.29 10.25 58.02
N ILE A 533 -3.16 9.17 57.25
CA ILE A 533 -3.86 7.90 57.49
C ILE A 533 -3.42 7.29 58.83
N LEU A 534 -2.12 7.32 59.14
CA LEU A 534 -1.57 6.89 60.44
C LEU A 534 -2.13 7.71 61.63
N PHE A 535 -2.45 8.99 61.43
CA PHE A 535 -3.05 9.84 62.46
C PHE A 535 -4.57 9.66 62.60
N VAL A 536 -5.29 9.41 61.51
CA VAL A 536 -6.75 9.22 61.52
C VAL A 536 -7.15 7.86 62.09
N THR A 537 -6.39 6.79 61.84
CA THR A 537 -6.61 5.48 62.48
C THR A 537 -6.43 5.54 63.99
N TRP A 538 -5.48 6.33 64.48
CA TRP A 538 -5.30 6.61 65.91
C TRP A 538 -6.48 7.41 66.51
N ARG A 539 -7.09 8.32 65.75
CA ARG A 539 -8.16 9.22 66.24
C ARG A 539 -9.58 8.65 66.12
N SER A 540 -9.85 7.80 65.14
CA SER A 540 -11.20 7.20 64.94
C SER A 540 -11.58 6.24 66.06
N TYR A 541 -10.59 5.62 66.70
CA TYR A 541 -10.73 4.81 67.91
C TYR A 541 -11.40 5.56 69.09
N GLN A 542 -11.22 6.89 69.17
CA GLN A 542 -11.69 7.71 70.29
C GLN A 542 -13.11 8.30 70.14
N ARG A 543 -13.70 8.32 68.92
CA ARG A 543 -14.94 9.11 68.66
C ARG A 543 -16.26 8.33 68.71
N ARG A 544 -16.25 7.01 68.81
CA ARG A 544 -17.46 6.17 68.68
C ARG A 544 -18.38 6.16 69.92
N HIS A 545 -18.20 7.05 70.90
CA HIS A 545 -18.80 6.89 72.23
C HIS A 545 -20.07 7.73 72.54
N ASP A 546 -20.34 8.85 71.83
CA ASP A 546 -21.08 9.98 72.47
C ASP A 546 -22.41 10.51 71.86
N ALA A 547 -22.94 10.06 70.70
CA ALA A 547 -23.94 10.87 69.96
C ALA A 547 -25.17 10.14 69.35
N GLU A 548 -26.32 10.07 70.06
CA GLU A 548 -27.50 9.32 69.55
C GLU A 548 -28.94 9.88 69.80
N LEU A 549 -29.17 11.03 70.48
CA LEU A 549 -30.41 11.16 71.28
C LEU A 549 -31.50 12.25 71.02
N ARG A 550 -31.39 13.26 70.13
CA ARG A 550 -32.33 14.45 70.19
C ARG A 550 -32.71 15.19 68.87
N HIS A 551 -33.75 14.75 68.13
CA HIS A 551 -34.44 15.60 67.11
C HIS A 551 -35.74 14.97 66.51
N ARG A 552 -36.98 15.49 66.72
CA ARG A 552 -38.15 15.03 65.91
C ARG A 552 -39.48 15.82 65.76
N ASP A 553 -39.88 16.82 66.56
CA ASP A 553 -41.34 17.05 66.78
C ASP A 553 -42.12 18.21 66.06
N GLU A 554 -41.54 19.21 65.36
CA GLU A 554 -42.30 20.46 65.08
C GLU A 554 -42.60 20.84 63.61
N LEU A 555 -43.89 20.70 63.24
CA LEU A 555 -44.57 21.21 62.03
C LEU A 555 -45.85 22.00 62.48
N GLN A 556 -46.86 22.42 61.71
CA GLN A 556 -47.36 22.07 60.36
C GLN A 556 -48.27 23.16 59.71
N ALA A 557 -48.60 24.24 60.43
CA ALA A 557 -49.87 24.95 60.29
C ALA A 557 -50.02 26.06 59.19
N ARG A 558 -49.38 25.95 58.01
CA ARG A 558 -49.17 27.12 57.08
C ARG A 558 -49.93 27.15 55.73
N ASP A 559 -50.81 26.20 55.39
CA ASP A 559 -50.94 25.76 53.98
C ASP A 559 -52.16 26.19 53.11
N GLU A 560 -53.33 26.59 53.66
CA GLU A 560 -54.59 26.56 52.87
C GLU A 560 -54.84 27.70 51.85
N ARG A 561 -54.22 28.88 51.98
CA ARG A 561 -54.60 30.07 51.15
C ARG A 561 -54.07 30.07 49.71
N PHE A 562 -53.19 29.12 49.35
CA PHE A 562 -52.43 29.13 48.10
C PHE A 562 -53.22 28.66 46.85
N ARG A 563 -54.29 27.87 47.02
CA ARG A 563 -54.86 27.05 45.92
C ARG A 563 -55.72 27.76 44.86
N MET A 564 -56.32 28.93 45.14
CA MET A 564 -57.40 29.46 44.26
C MET A 564 -56.99 30.28 43.03
N SER A 565 -55.76 30.83 42.95
CA SER A 565 -55.40 31.75 41.84
C SER A 565 -55.02 31.07 40.52
N LEU A 566 -54.78 29.75 40.55
CA LEU A 566 -54.07 29.04 39.48
C LEU A 566 -54.97 28.57 38.32
N TRP A 567 -56.29 28.47 38.54
CA TRP A 567 -57.19 27.78 37.60
C TRP A 567 -57.73 28.65 36.44
N GLY A 568 -57.18 29.87 36.26
CA GLY A 568 -57.66 30.84 35.26
C GLY A 568 -56.85 30.96 33.97
N SER A 569 -55.54 30.66 33.97
CA SER A 569 -54.63 30.99 32.86
C SER A 569 -54.61 29.99 31.70
N ARG A 570 -55.15 28.78 31.89
CA ARG A 570 -55.05 27.62 30.97
C ARG A 570 -53.63 27.08 30.75
N ASP A 571 -52.63 27.59 31.46
CA ASP A 571 -51.35 26.92 31.62
C ASP A 571 -51.44 25.90 32.77
N GLU A 572 -50.61 24.86 32.72
CA GLU A 572 -50.50 23.89 33.82
C GLU A 572 -49.53 24.41 34.88
N PHE A 573 -49.94 24.48 36.14
CA PHE A 573 -49.09 24.88 37.26
C PHE A 573 -48.38 23.67 37.88
N TRP A 574 -47.12 23.86 38.27
CA TRP A 574 -46.34 22.87 39.01
C TRP A 574 -45.56 23.53 40.15
N ASP A 575 -45.47 22.84 41.29
CA ASP A 575 -44.76 23.25 42.50
C ASP A 575 -43.86 22.09 42.94
N LEU A 576 -42.56 22.33 42.92
CA LEU A 576 -41.51 21.38 43.24
C LEU A 576 -40.83 21.78 44.55
N ASP A 577 -40.94 20.90 45.54
CA ASP A 577 -40.00 20.88 46.66
C ASP A 577 -38.71 20.21 46.18
N VAL A 578 -37.66 21.03 46.07
CA VAL A 578 -36.36 20.67 45.48
C VAL A 578 -35.63 19.60 46.29
N ARG A 579 -35.97 19.41 47.56
CA ARG A 579 -35.32 18.44 48.45
C ARG A 579 -36.00 17.09 48.46
N THR A 580 -37.33 17.06 48.52
CA THR A 580 -38.08 15.80 48.64
C THR A 580 -38.21 15.07 47.31
N GLY A 581 -38.00 15.78 46.19
CA GLY A 581 -38.31 15.21 44.88
C GLY A 581 -39.79 14.83 44.81
N THR A 582 -40.68 15.72 45.26
CA THR A 582 -42.14 15.58 45.07
C THR A 582 -42.69 16.78 44.34
N LEU A 583 -43.41 16.50 43.25
CA LEU A 583 -43.91 17.48 42.30
C LEU A 583 -45.44 17.52 42.37
N HIS A 584 -45.97 18.64 42.82
CA HIS A 584 -47.42 18.90 42.86
C HIS A 584 -47.83 19.62 41.58
N ARG A 585 -48.76 19.05 40.80
CA ARG A 585 -49.21 19.56 39.50
C ARG A 585 -50.70 19.82 39.50
N MET A 586 -51.12 20.98 38.99
CA MET A 586 -52.52 21.39 38.92
C MET A 586 -52.82 22.06 37.58
N GLY A 587 -53.80 21.57 36.83
CA GLY A 587 -54.03 22.06 35.47
C GLY A 587 -55.37 21.68 34.84
N VAL A 588 -55.53 22.07 33.58
CA VAL A 588 -56.69 21.76 32.73
C VAL A 588 -56.18 21.07 31.46
N ASP A 589 -56.60 19.83 31.24
CA ASP A 589 -56.13 19.06 30.08
C ASP A 589 -57.02 19.29 28.84
N ARG A 590 -56.38 19.46 27.68
CA ARG A 590 -57.05 19.74 26.40
C ARG A 590 -57.74 18.53 25.80
N SER A 591 -57.29 17.31 26.11
CA SER A 591 -57.79 16.09 25.47
C SER A 591 -59.19 15.69 25.94
N PHE A 592 -59.59 16.06 27.17
CA PHE A 592 -60.90 15.72 27.75
C PHE A 592 -61.60 16.83 28.57
N GLY A 593 -61.01 18.01 28.74
CA GLY A 593 -61.69 19.17 29.36
C GLY A 593 -61.88 19.10 30.88
N GLY A 594 -61.25 18.15 31.56
CA GLY A 594 -61.25 18.02 33.02
C GLY A 594 -60.14 18.84 33.71
N ARG A 595 -60.39 19.22 34.98
CA ARG A 595 -59.35 19.72 35.89
C ARG A 595 -58.65 18.54 36.57
N PHE A 596 -57.35 18.62 36.78
CA PHE A 596 -56.59 17.64 37.55
C PHE A 596 -55.71 18.32 38.61
N GLU A 597 -55.54 17.64 39.73
CA GLU A 597 -54.61 17.97 40.83
C GLU A 597 -53.92 16.65 41.19
N GLU A 598 -52.64 16.53 40.84
CA GLU A 598 -51.85 15.29 40.89
C GLU A 598 -50.57 15.57 41.70
N THR A 599 -50.28 14.70 42.67
CA THR A 599 -49.00 14.71 43.39
C THR A 599 -48.25 13.45 43.03
N ILE A 600 -47.10 13.62 42.40
CA ILE A 600 -46.27 12.54 41.89
C ILE A 600 -44.84 12.76 42.40
N SER A 601 -44.09 11.69 42.66
CA SER A 601 -42.66 11.84 42.91
C SER A 601 -42.04 12.49 41.68
N ASP A 602 -41.17 13.48 41.89
CA ASP A 602 -40.37 14.10 40.85
C ASP A 602 -39.50 13.04 40.15
N GLU A 603 -38.95 12.06 40.88
CA GLU A 603 -38.28 10.90 40.26
C GLU A 603 -39.25 10.04 39.45
N VAL A 604 -40.44 9.72 39.96
CA VAL A 604 -41.44 8.90 39.22
C VAL A 604 -41.98 9.66 38.01
N TRP A 605 -42.16 10.98 38.11
CA TRP A 605 -42.55 11.83 37.01
C TRP A 605 -41.40 11.96 35.99
N LEU A 606 -40.17 12.17 36.43
CA LEU A 606 -39.00 12.18 35.55
C LEU A 606 -38.80 10.81 34.87
N THR A 607 -39.02 9.69 35.57
CA THR A 607 -38.72 8.33 35.08
C THR A 607 -39.87 7.74 34.24
N GLU A 608 -41.13 7.99 34.60
CA GLU A 608 -42.31 7.39 33.94
C GLU A 608 -43.08 8.36 33.04
N ARG A 609 -43.00 9.68 33.28
CA ARG A 609 -43.79 10.71 32.57
C ARG A 609 -42.96 11.65 31.71
N VAL A 610 -41.74 12.00 32.09
CA VAL A 610 -40.77 12.67 31.23
C VAL A 610 -40.04 11.59 30.43
N HIS A 611 -39.63 11.91 29.20
CA HIS A 611 -38.86 10.98 28.39
C HIS A 611 -37.48 10.77 29.04
N PRO A 612 -37.03 9.54 29.32
CA PRO A 612 -35.83 9.27 30.11
C PRO A 612 -34.58 10.06 29.66
N ASP A 613 -34.36 10.20 28.35
CA ASP A 613 -33.24 10.97 27.78
C ASP A 613 -33.25 12.47 28.16
N ASP A 614 -34.42 13.08 28.38
CA ASP A 614 -34.55 14.52 28.66
C ASP A 614 -34.39 14.84 30.16
N VAL A 615 -34.41 13.81 31.02
CA VAL A 615 -34.39 13.91 32.49
C VAL A 615 -33.15 14.61 33.02
N SER A 616 -31.96 14.21 32.57
CA SER A 616 -30.68 14.76 33.03
C SER A 616 -30.53 16.24 32.68
N SER A 617 -30.87 16.62 31.43
CA SER A 617 -30.80 18.02 31.00
C SER A 617 -31.80 18.91 31.75
N LEU A 618 -32.99 18.39 32.05
CA LEU A 618 -33.98 19.07 32.88
C LEU A 618 -33.47 19.25 34.32
N LEU A 619 -32.85 18.22 34.90
CA LEU A 619 -32.22 18.25 36.23
C LEU A 619 -31.07 19.26 36.32
N ASP A 620 -30.21 19.38 35.30
CA ASP A 620 -29.07 20.28 35.32
C ASP A 620 -29.45 21.75 35.10
N ARG A 621 -30.39 22.07 34.19
CA ARG A 621 -30.97 23.43 34.10
C ARG A 621 -31.66 23.83 35.39
N ARG A 622 -32.28 22.87 36.07
CA ARG A 622 -32.87 23.05 37.40
C ARG A 622 -31.79 23.34 38.44
N ARG A 623 -30.68 22.58 38.47
CA ARG A 623 -29.52 22.86 39.33
C ARG A 623 -28.93 24.25 39.09
N ALA A 624 -28.79 24.69 37.83
CA ALA A 624 -28.25 26.01 37.50
C ALA A 624 -29.15 27.17 37.98
N HIS A 625 -30.47 27.06 37.81
CA HIS A 625 -31.44 28.01 38.37
C HIS A 625 -31.41 27.99 39.91
N ILE A 626 -31.32 26.79 40.50
CA ILE A 626 -31.18 26.59 41.96
C ILE A 626 -29.91 27.27 42.50
N GLU A 627 -28.77 27.15 41.81
CA GLU A 627 -27.52 27.78 42.26
C GLU A 627 -27.49 29.31 42.02
N GLY A 628 -28.60 29.91 41.57
CA GLY A 628 -28.76 31.35 41.41
C GLY A 628 -28.18 31.91 40.11
N HIS A 629 -27.68 31.06 39.22
CA HIS A 629 -27.04 31.45 37.96
C HIS A 629 -28.04 31.81 36.84
N ALA A 630 -29.35 31.72 37.10
CA ALA A 630 -30.43 32.20 36.24
C ALA A 630 -31.64 32.60 37.09
N ASP A 631 -32.33 33.70 36.76
CA ASP A 631 -33.49 34.20 37.52
C ASP A 631 -34.79 33.39 37.34
N VAL A 632 -34.86 32.56 36.30
CA VAL A 632 -36.00 31.71 35.91
C VAL A 632 -35.43 30.42 35.28
N ILE A 633 -35.97 29.24 35.62
CA ILE A 633 -35.71 28.00 34.86
C ILE A 633 -36.61 27.98 33.62
N GLU A 634 -36.03 27.71 32.45
CA GLU A 634 -36.78 27.41 31.22
C GLU A 634 -36.22 26.13 30.60
N SER A 635 -37.10 25.16 30.27
CA SER A 635 -36.67 23.87 29.73
C SER A 635 -37.73 23.21 28.85
N GLU A 636 -37.33 22.80 27.64
CA GLU A 636 -38.12 21.94 26.75
C GLU A 636 -37.78 20.46 26.96
N HIS A 637 -38.79 19.64 27.19
CA HIS A 637 -38.66 18.19 27.39
C HIS A 637 -39.92 17.47 26.92
N ARG A 638 -39.78 16.20 26.52
CA ARG A 638 -40.92 15.34 26.16
C ARG A 638 -41.61 14.84 27.42
N VAL A 639 -42.94 14.94 27.44
CA VAL A 639 -43.80 14.39 28.49
C VAL A 639 -44.82 13.44 27.83
N ARG A 640 -45.13 12.33 28.48
CA ARG A 640 -46.09 11.34 28.00
C ARG A 640 -47.52 11.77 28.29
N ASP A 641 -48.33 11.89 27.24
CA ASP A 641 -49.75 12.22 27.35
C ASP A 641 -50.58 11.01 27.82
N SER A 642 -51.82 11.25 28.22
CA SER A 642 -52.87 10.30 28.56
C SER A 642 -53.07 9.18 27.52
N ASN A 643 -52.90 9.49 26.23
CA ASN A 643 -52.95 8.51 25.13
C ASN A 643 -51.67 7.68 24.95
N GLY A 644 -50.65 7.86 25.81
CA GLY A 644 -49.40 7.10 25.80
C GLY A 644 -48.33 7.61 24.83
N GLU A 645 -48.65 8.58 23.96
CA GLU A 645 -47.71 9.24 23.06
C GLU A 645 -46.85 10.31 23.75
N TRP A 646 -45.69 10.59 23.19
CA TRP A 646 -44.73 11.58 23.71
C TRP A 646 -44.93 12.95 23.06
N VAL A 647 -45.25 13.97 23.86
CA VAL A 647 -45.44 15.36 23.41
C VAL A 647 -44.37 16.28 24.00
N TRP A 648 -43.83 17.18 23.19
CA TRP A 648 -42.87 18.19 23.64
C TRP A 648 -43.57 19.28 24.45
N ARG A 649 -43.05 19.56 25.65
CA ARG A 649 -43.51 20.65 26.53
C ARG A 649 -42.36 21.59 26.88
N LEU A 650 -42.65 22.89 26.81
CA LEU A 650 -41.84 23.98 27.34
C LEU A 650 -42.36 24.32 28.74
N SER A 651 -41.53 24.12 29.76
CA SER A 651 -41.84 24.52 31.15
C SER A 651 -40.97 25.68 31.59
N ARG A 652 -41.57 26.63 32.32
CA ARG A 652 -40.91 27.79 32.92
C ARG A 652 -41.22 27.85 34.41
N GLY A 653 -40.24 28.14 35.26
CA GLY A 653 -40.44 28.21 36.71
C GLY A 653 -39.52 29.19 37.40
N GLN A 654 -39.91 29.60 38.61
CA GLN A 654 -39.13 30.52 39.43
C GLN A 654 -39.10 30.04 40.89
N ILE A 655 -37.98 30.30 41.54
CA ILE A 655 -37.78 30.08 42.98
C ILE A 655 -38.68 31.04 43.76
N VAL A 656 -39.52 30.48 44.63
CA VAL A 656 -40.47 31.24 45.48
C VAL A 656 -40.07 31.31 46.95
N GLU A 657 -39.15 30.46 47.42
CA GLU A 657 -38.66 30.45 48.80
C GLU A 657 -37.14 30.11 48.82
N ARG A 658 -36.35 30.84 49.64
CA ARG A 658 -34.88 30.72 49.77
C ARG A 658 -34.47 30.74 51.25
N ASP A 659 -33.30 30.19 51.57
CA ASP A 659 -32.67 30.23 52.90
C ASP A 659 -31.88 31.53 53.15
N ALA A 660 -31.34 31.68 54.36
CA ALA A 660 -30.68 32.90 54.81
C ALA A 660 -29.31 33.18 54.17
N ASP A 661 -28.68 32.18 53.55
CA ASP A 661 -27.46 32.34 52.72
C ASP A 661 -27.81 32.53 51.22
N GLY A 662 -29.11 32.50 50.88
CA GLY A 662 -29.65 32.76 49.54
C GLY A 662 -29.93 31.52 48.70
N LYS A 663 -29.75 30.30 49.22
CA LYS A 663 -30.00 29.04 48.50
C LYS A 663 -31.50 28.71 48.43
N PRO A 664 -32.02 28.18 47.32
CA PRO A 664 -33.47 28.03 47.13
C PRO A 664 -34.02 26.69 47.59
N LEU A 665 -35.28 26.75 48.03
CA LEU A 665 -35.98 25.67 48.70
C LEU A 665 -37.17 25.14 47.89
N ARG A 666 -37.91 26.04 47.23
CA ARG A 666 -39.17 25.71 46.53
C ARG A 666 -39.26 26.45 45.20
N VAL A 667 -39.67 25.73 44.14
CA VAL A 667 -39.71 26.23 42.76
C VAL A 667 -41.10 25.99 42.18
N CYS A 668 -41.76 27.07 41.75
CA CYS A 668 -43.10 27.02 41.16
C CYS A 668 -43.07 27.50 39.71
N GLY A 669 -43.90 26.94 38.83
CA GLY A 669 -43.86 27.26 37.40
C GLY A 669 -45.10 26.89 36.61
N THR A 670 -45.04 27.15 35.30
CA THR A 670 -46.06 26.80 34.31
C THR A 670 -45.49 25.96 33.15
N ALA A 671 -46.35 25.29 32.36
CA ALA A 671 -45.95 24.44 31.23
C ALA A 671 -46.90 24.47 30.01
N ARG A 672 -46.35 24.37 28.78
CA ARG A 672 -47.08 24.49 27.49
C ARG A 672 -46.54 23.53 26.40
N ASN A 673 -47.41 22.99 25.53
CA ASN A 673 -47.05 22.03 24.46
C ASN A 673 -46.56 22.72 23.15
N VAL A 674 -45.51 22.18 22.51
CA VAL A 674 -44.84 22.72 21.29
C VAL A 674 -44.65 21.69 20.15
N THR A 675 -45.32 20.53 20.20
CA THR A 675 -45.00 19.35 19.37
C THR A 675 -45.11 19.55 17.85
N GLN A 676 -46.14 20.23 17.36
CA GLN A 676 -46.35 20.42 15.90
C GLN A 676 -45.25 21.25 15.24
N THR A 677 -44.70 22.25 15.93
CA THR A 677 -43.64 23.12 15.41
C THR A 677 -42.37 22.32 15.08
N ARG A 678 -41.97 21.40 15.96
CA ARG A 678 -40.75 20.57 15.78
C ARG A 678 -40.83 19.54 14.66
N LEU A 679 -42.03 19.04 14.31
CA LEU A 679 -42.18 18.04 13.25
C LEU A 679 -41.87 18.63 11.86
N ALA A 680 -42.34 19.85 11.59
CA ALA A 680 -42.04 20.57 10.35
C ALA A 680 -40.54 20.89 10.22
N GLU A 681 -39.92 21.42 11.28
CA GLU A 681 -38.47 21.70 11.32
C GLU A 681 -37.62 20.44 11.10
N ARG A 682 -38.05 19.28 11.61
CA ARG A 682 -37.33 18.01 11.45
C ARG A 682 -37.39 17.48 10.02
N GLN A 683 -38.54 17.56 9.34
CA GLN A 683 -38.65 17.12 7.95
C GLN A 683 -37.81 18.00 7.01
N GLN A 684 -37.83 19.31 7.22
CA GLN A 684 -37.00 20.25 6.44
C GLN A 684 -35.50 20.00 6.66
N ARG A 685 -35.09 19.65 7.90
CA ARG A 685 -33.70 19.30 8.23
C ARG A 685 -33.25 18.01 7.53
N ILE A 686 -34.04 16.93 7.59
CA ILE A 686 -33.68 15.65 6.97
C ILE A 686 -33.51 15.80 5.45
N ALA A 687 -34.38 16.55 4.78
CA ALA A 687 -34.26 16.77 3.33
C ALA A 687 -32.96 17.52 2.95
N ALA A 688 -32.58 18.55 3.71
CA ALA A 688 -31.32 19.27 3.52
C ALA A 688 -30.09 18.40 3.85
N GLU A 689 -30.17 17.58 4.90
CA GLU A 689 -29.10 16.71 5.36
C GLU A 689 -28.84 15.55 4.38
N VAL A 690 -29.89 15.00 3.75
CA VAL A 690 -29.75 14.02 2.64
C VAL A 690 -29.04 14.65 1.44
N LEU A 691 -29.48 15.83 0.95
CA LEU A 691 -28.84 16.49 -0.18
C LEU A 691 -27.37 16.83 0.09
N ASN A 692 -27.03 17.28 1.30
CA ASN A 692 -25.66 17.60 1.70
C ASN A 692 -24.77 16.38 1.93
N SER A 693 -25.35 15.22 2.26
CA SER A 693 -24.62 13.95 2.46
C SER A 693 -24.42 13.13 1.19
N MET A 694 -25.08 13.49 0.07
CA MET A 694 -24.82 12.88 -1.23
C MET A 694 -23.38 13.16 -1.70
N ASN A 695 -22.72 12.15 -2.26
CA ASN A 695 -21.36 12.28 -2.80
C ASN A 695 -21.31 12.80 -4.24
N GLU A 696 -22.40 12.63 -4.98
CA GLU A 696 -22.57 13.13 -6.35
C GLU A 696 -23.01 14.60 -6.33
N ALA A 697 -22.52 15.38 -7.28
CA ALA A 697 -22.83 16.79 -7.40
C ALA A 697 -24.24 16.98 -7.94
N VAL A 698 -25.12 17.59 -7.14
CA VAL A 698 -26.51 17.88 -7.51
C VAL A 698 -26.66 19.39 -7.67
N GLY A 699 -27.16 19.81 -8.83
CA GLY A 699 -27.53 21.20 -9.10
C GLY A 699 -28.95 21.30 -9.66
N VAL A 700 -29.74 22.21 -9.11
CA VAL A 700 -31.11 22.51 -9.57
C VAL A 700 -31.08 23.83 -10.34
N THR A 701 -31.72 23.88 -11.52
CA THR A 701 -31.85 25.12 -12.31
C THR A 701 -33.30 25.49 -12.57
N ASP A 702 -33.56 26.78 -12.82
CA ASP A 702 -34.80 27.26 -13.43
C ASP A 702 -34.92 26.83 -14.92
N LEU A 703 -36.00 27.26 -15.59
CA LEU A 703 -36.26 26.94 -17.00
C LEU A 703 -35.33 27.70 -17.97
N GLU A 704 -34.72 28.78 -17.49
CA GLU A 704 -33.73 29.62 -18.17
C GLU A 704 -32.29 29.10 -17.99
N PHE A 705 -32.12 28.01 -17.25
CA PHE A 705 -30.86 27.32 -16.91
C PHE A 705 -29.94 28.07 -15.96
N ASN A 706 -30.49 28.89 -15.05
CA ASN A 706 -29.78 29.46 -13.91
C ASN A 706 -29.95 28.56 -12.69
N PHE A 707 -28.88 28.30 -11.96
CA PHE A 707 -28.94 27.49 -10.76
C PHE A 707 -29.76 28.18 -9.66
N THR A 708 -30.72 27.46 -9.09
CA THR A 708 -31.54 27.90 -7.95
C THR A 708 -31.00 27.39 -6.63
N SER A 709 -30.39 26.19 -6.62
CA SER A 709 -29.64 25.62 -5.49
C SER A 709 -28.66 24.56 -5.97
N VAL A 710 -27.63 24.27 -5.16
CA VAL A 710 -26.66 23.19 -5.39
C VAL A 710 -26.28 22.53 -4.07
N ASN A 711 -25.84 21.27 -4.08
CA ASN A 711 -25.39 20.59 -2.86
C ASN A 711 -23.88 20.76 -2.60
N GLN A 712 -23.43 20.38 -1.40
CA GLN A 712 -22.01 20.46 -1.02
C GLN A 712 -21.08 19.66 -1.96
N ALA A 713 -21.54 18.54 -2.53
CA ALA A 713 -20.76 17.79 -3.50
C ALA A 713 -20.54 18.54 -4.82
N PHE A 714 -21.52 19.33 -5.26
CA PHE A 714 -21.35 20.25 -6.39
C PHE A 714 -20.27 21.28 -6.11
N GLU A 715 -20.18 21.80 -4.88
CA GLU A 715 -19.08 22.70 -4.49
C GLU A 715 -17.71 21.99 -4.56
N ARG A 716 -17.62 20.73 -4.10
CA ARG A 716 -16.37 19.95 -4.17
C ARG A 716 -15.96 19.63 -5.61
N ILE A 717 -16.88 19.16 -6.45
CA ILE A 717 -16.56 18.67 -7.80
C ILE A 717 -16.38 19.83 -8.79
N SER A 718 -17.18 20.89 -8.71
CA SER A 718 -17.07 22.06 -9.59
C SER A 718 -16.13 23.15 -9.05
N GLY A 719 -15.85 23.16 -7.74
CA GLY A 719 -15.09 24.21 -7.06
C GLY A 719 -15.87 25.50 -6.76
N TYR A 720 -17.13 25.63 -7.21
CA TYR A 720 -17.95 26.84 -7.00
C TYR A 720 -18.95 26.66 -5.84
N SER A 721 -19.02 27.63 -4.93
CA SER A 721 -19.96 27.55 -3.79
C SER A 721 -21.40 27.92 -4.18
N GLU A 722 -22.38 27.45 -3.39
CA GLU A 722 -23.80 27.74 -3.64
C GLU A 722 -24.08 29.25 -3.79
N VAL A 723 -23.44 30.07 -2.95
CA VAL A 723 -23.55 31.54 -2.99
C VAL A 723 -22.98 32.14 -4.29
N GLU A 724 -21.97 31.52 -4.89
CA GLU A 724 -21.36 31.98 -6.15
C GLU A 724 -22.14 31.51 -7.39
N VAL A 725 -22.91 30.44 -7.25
CA VAL A 725 -23.61 29.74 -8.34
C VAL A 725 -25.09 30.12 -8.41
N ALA A 726 -25.70 30.51 -7.28
CA ALA A 726 -27.07 30.98 -7.20
C ALA A 726 -27.36 32.09 -8.25
N ALA A 727 -28.43 31.89 -9.01
CA ALA A 727 -28.86 32.72 -10.14
C ALA A 727 -27.83 32.89 -11.28
N ARG A 728 -26.82 32.00 -11.41
CA ARG A 728 -25.91 31.96 -12.56
C ARG A 728 -26.23 30.81 -13.50
N SER A 729 -25.98 31.00 -14.79
CA SER A 729 -26.26 30.01 -15.83
C SER A 729 -25.32 28.80 -15.80
N ILE A 730 -25.85 27.61 -16.14
CA ILE A 730 -25.10 26.34 -16.30
C ILE A 730 -23.90 26.43 -17.25
N GLN A 731 -23.89 27.41 -18.15
CA GLN A 731 -22.74 27.74 -19.02
C GLN A 731 -21.43 28.02 -18.25
N LEU A 732 -21.52 28.31 -16.94
CA LEU A 732 -20.37 28.43 -16.04
C LEU A 732 -19.46 27.19 -16.01
N LEU A 733 -20.02 25.99 -16.27
CA LEU A 733 -19.32 24.71 -16.21
C LEU A 733 -18.79 24.22 -17.56
N HIS A 734 -19.06 24.90 -18.68
CA HIS A 734 -18.72 24.37 -20.01
C HIS A 734 -17.19 24.28 -20.21
N SER A 735 -16.74 23.18 -20.83
CA SER A 735 -15.34 22.94 -21.15
C SER A 735 -15.03 23.16 -22.65
N PRO A 736 -13.99 23.94 -23.03
CA PRO A 736 -13.14 23.77 -24.22
C PRO A 736 -13.12 22.42 -24.92
N ARG A 737 -12.86 21.35 -24.15
CA ARG A 737 -12.45 20.06 -24.71
C ARG A 737 -13.61 19.36 -25.41
N GLN A 738 -14.82 19.86 -25.21
CA GLN A 738 -16.04 19.42 -25.84
C GLN A 738 -16.56 20.55 -26.73
N ALA A 739 -16.83 20.22 -28.00
CA ALA A 739 -17.24 21.21 -28.98
C ALA A 739 -18.52 21.95 -28.53
N THR A 740 -18.59 23.27 -28.76
CA THR A 740 -19.73 24.09 -28.32
C THR A 740 -21.07 23.60 -28.88
N ASP A 741 -21.07 23.00 -30.07
CA ASP A 741 -22.28 22.42 -30.68
C ASP A 741 -22.75 21.14 -29.97
N SER A 742 -21.87 20.39 -29.29
CA SER A 742 -22.27 19.27 -28.43
C SER A 742 -23.12 19.71 -27.24
N TYR A 743 -22.81 20.85 -26.62
CA TYR A 743 -23.64 21.43 -25.55
C TYR A 743 -24.97 22.00 -26.08
N ARG A 744 -24.99 22.52 -27.31
CA ARG A 744 -26.24 22.95 -27.96
C ARG A 744 -27.15 21.75 -28.23
N HIS A 745 -26.62 20.69 -28.85
CA HIS A 745 -27.38 19.47 -29.08
C HIS A 745 -27.87 18.84 -27.77
N MET A 746 -27.03 18.74 -26.74
CA MET A 746 -27.42 18.31 -25.38
C MET A 746 -28.60 19.13 -24.84
N ARG A 747 -28.52 20.47 -24.95
CA ARG A 747 -29.56 21.39 -24.47
C ARG A 747 -30.87 21.22 -25.22
N ASP A 748 -30.81 21.17 -26.55
CA ASP A 748 -32.00 21.03 -27.39
C ASP A 748 -32.67 19.65 -27.14
N ASP A 749 -31.87 18.61 -26.90
CA ASP A 749 -32.32 17.24 -26.65
C ASP A 749 -33.07 17.10 -25.31
N TYR A 750 -32.53 17.57 -24.18
CA TYR A 750 -33.29 17.51 -22.91
C TYR A 750 -34.43 18.53 -22.84
N ILE A 751 -34.39 19.65 -23.58
CA ILE A 751 -35.55 20.55 -23.71
C ILE A 751 -36.70 19.83 -24.42
N ALA A 752 -36.41 19.08 -25.49
CA ALA A 752 -37.40 18.27 -26.19
C ALA A 752 -37.90 17.10 -25.31
N HIS A 753 -36.99 16.27 -24.82
CA HIS A 753 -37.31 14.95 -24.23
C HIS A 753 -37.41 14.93 -22.69
N GLY A 754 -37.08 16.03 -22.01
CA GLY A 754 -37.20 16.18 -20.55
C GLY A 754 -36.16 15.44 -19.72
N HIS A 755 -35.24 14.71 -20.36
CA HIS A 755 -34.13 13.98 -19.73
C HIS A 755 -32.95 13.88 -20.70
N TRP A 756 -31.73 13.71 -20.19
CA TRP A 756 -30.51 13.43 -20.97
C TRP A 756 -29.41 12.88 -20.06
N HIS A 757 -28.50 12.05 -20.60
CA HIS A 757 -27.30 11.61 -19.88
C HIS A 757 -26.10 11.43 -20.82
N GLY A 758 -24.89 11.57 -20.30
CA GLY A 758 -23.66 11.27 -21.06
C GLY A 758 -22.37 11.79 -20.43
N GLU A 759 -21.25 11.51 -21.11
CA GLU A 759 -19.94 12.04 -20.73
C GLU A 759 -19.78 13.50 -21.17
N VAL A 760 -19.40 14.36 -20.21
CA VAL A 760 -19.27 15.80 -20.38
C VAL A 760 -17.98 16.25 -19.74
N TRP A 761 -17.15 16.96 -20.50
CA TRP A 761 -16.04 17.71 -19.90
C TRP A 761 -16.62 18.93 -19.21
N ILE A 762 -16.32 19.12 -17.93
CA ILE A 762 -16.67 20.36 -17.20
C ILE A 762 -15.41 21.10 -16.77
N ARG A 763 -15.50 22.43 -16.77
CA ARG A 763 -14.49 23.30 -16.16
C ARG A 763 -14.79 23.47 -14.67
N ARG A 764 -13.80 23.14 -13.84
CA ARG A 764 -13.75 23.55 -12.43
C ARG A 764 -13.44 25.04 -12.29
N LYS A 765 -13.79 25.63 -11.14
CA LYS A 765 -13.40 27.00 -10.76
C LYS A 765 -11.89 27.24 -10.79
N SER A 766 -11.08 26.21 -10.57
CA SER A 766 -9.61 26.24 -10.69
C SER A 766 -9.11 26.39 -12.14
N GLY A 767 -9.99 26.28 -13.14
CA GLY A 767 -9.64 26.27 -14.57
C GLY A 767 -9.39 24.87 -15.14
N GLU A 768 -9.17 23.86 -14.28
CA GLU A 768 -8.99 22.45 -14.65
C GLU A 768 -10.21 21.89 -15.40
N ASP A 769 -9.94 21.10 -16.46
CA ASP A 769 -10.96 20.31 -17.15
C ASP A 769 -11.06 18.91 -16.57
N VAL A 770 -12.27 18.55 -16.17
CA VAL A 770 -12.59 17.29 -15.51
C VAL A 770 -13.65 16.56 -16.31
N LEU A 771 -13.46 15.25 -16.52
CA LEU A 771 -14.42 14.44 -17.22
C LEU A 771 -15.47 13.95 -16.23
N CYS A 772 -16.71 14.37 -16.44
CA CYS A 772 -17.85 13.96 -15.62
C CYS A 772 -18.86 13.15 -16.42
N TRP A 773 -19.49 12.19 -15.76
CA TRP A 773 -20.79 11.69 -16.17
C TRP A 773 -21.86 12.67 -15.68
N LEU A 774 -22.72 13.15 -16.58
CA LEU A 774 -23.79 14.10 -16.27
C LEU A 774 -25.14 13.48 -16.66
N GLU A 775 -26.12 13.58 -15.77
CA GLU A 775 -27.52 13.22 -15.99
C GLU A 775 -28.42 14.42 -15.65
N VAL A 776 -29.40 14.72 -16.49
CA VAL A 776 -30.31 15.87 -16.36
C VAL A 776 -31.76 15.40 -16.48
N SER A 777 -32.64 15.87 -15.60
CA SER A 777 -34.07 15.50 -15.55
C SER A 777 -34.99 16.69 -15.23
N ALA A 778 -36.16 16.77 -15.86
CA ALA A 778 -37.13 17.86 -15.68
C ALA A 778 -38.13 17.62 -14.53
N VAL A 779 -38.31 18.63 -13.67
CA VAL A 779 -39.23 18.62 -12.51
C VAL A 779 -40.51 19.42 -12.82
N HIS A 780 -41.66 18.84 -12.47
CA HIS A 780 -42.99 19.37 -12.80
C HIS A 780 -43.78 19.76 -11.54
N ASP A 781 -44.65 20.77 -11.63
CA ASP A 781 -45.59 21.15 -10.57
C ASP A 781 -46.79 20.20 -10.48
N ALA A 782 -47.61 20.37 -9.44
CA ALA A 782 -48.84 19.60 -9.24
C ALA A 782 -49.92 19.83 -10.32
N ALA A 783 -49.72 20.79 -11.23
CA ALA A 783 -50.55 21.04 -12.40
C ALA A 783 -49.92 20.51 -13.71
N GLY A 784 -48.83 19.73 -13.61
CA GLY A 784 -48.16 19.08 -14.73
C GLY A 784 -47.24 19.98 -15.56
N ARG A 785 -46.95 21.21 -15.10
CA ARG A 785 -46.08 22.16 -15.83
C ARG A 785 -44.65 22.05 -15.34
N ARG A 786 -43.68 22.06 -16.26
CA ARG A 786 -42.24 22.10 -15.92
C ARG A 786 -41.94 23.35 -15.10
N THR A 787 -41.10 23.23 -14.09
CA THR A 787 -40.67 24.36 -13.24
C THR A 787 -39.16 24.46 -13.09
N HIS A 788 -38.45 23.34 -13.03
CA HIS A 788 -37.02 23.27 -12.79
C HIS A 788 -36.40 22.09 -13.55
N TYR A 789 -35.08 22.09 -13.69
CA TYR A 789 -34.29 20.91 -14.05
C TYR A 789 -33.38 20.52 -12.89
N VAL A 790 -33.16 19.23 -12.69
CA VAL A 790 -32.19 18.68 -11.73
C VAL A 790 -31.10 18.00 -12.53
N SER A 791 -29.85 18.37 -12.24
CA SER A 791 -28.64 17.81 -12.84
C SER A 791 -27.84 17.06 -11.77
N VAL A 792 -27.45 15.83 -12.05
CA VAL A 792 -26.58 14.99 -11.20
C VAL A 792 -25.29 14.72 -11.95
N MET A 793 -24.16 14.90 -11.28
CA MET A 793 -22.83 14.91 -11.90
C MET A 793 -21.81 14.15 -11.05
N THR A 794 -21.05 13.26 -11.71
CA THR A 794 -20.04 12.40 -11.07
C THR A 794 -18.72 12.51 -11.83
N ASP A 795 -17.62 12.84 -11.14
CA ASP A 795 -16.27 12.84 -11.71
C ASP A 795 -15.80 11.41 -12.02
N ILE A 796 -15.35 11.16 -13.25
CA ILE A 796 -14.84 9.85 -13.71
C ILE A 796 -13.36 9.91 -14.14
N THR A 797 -12.67 11.01 -13.87
CA THR A 797 -11.30 11.28 -14.33
C THR A 797 -10.29 10.30 -13.75
N GLU A 798 -10.34 10.03 -12.44
CA GLU A 798 -9.49 9.02 -11.79
C GLU A 798 -9.83 7.61 -12.26
N ARG A 799 -11.13 7.30 -12.43
CA ARG A 799 -11.61 6.00 -12.93
C ARG A 799 -11.06 5.67 -14.32
N LYS A 800 -10.90 6.65 -15.20
CA LYS A 800 -10.30 6.47 -16.54
C LYS A 800 -8.79 6.27 -16.52
N ARG A 801 -8.06 6.96 -15.63
CA ARG A 801 -6.61 6.71 -15.44
C ARG A 801 -6.36 5.33 -14.84
N ALA A 802 -7.15 4.97 -13.83
CA ALA A 802 -7.17 3.64 -13.25
C ALA A 802 -7.45 2.55 -14.30
N GLU A 803 -8.22 2.81 -15.38
CA GLU A 803 -8.46 1.85 -16.47
C GLU A 803 -7.17 1.50 -17.27
N GLN A 804 -6.23 2.44 -17.41
CA GLN A 804 -4.94 2.18 -18.09
C GLN A 804 -3.92 1.54 -17.14
N ASP A 805 -3.83 1.99 -15.89
CA ASP A 805 -3.04 1.30 -14.87
C ASP A 805 -3.55 -0.15 -14.68
N LEU A 806 -4.88 -0.35 -14.69
CA LEU A 806 -5.52 -1.67 -14.72
C LEU A 806 -5.12 -2.50 -15.94
N ARG A 807 -4.76 -1.94 -17.10
CA ARG A 807 -4.28 -2.75 -18.25
C ARG A 807 -2.84 -3.24 -18.05
N TYR A 808 -1.98 -2.42 -17.47
CA TYR A 808 -0.63 -2.85 -17.13
C TYR A 808 -0.66 -3.88 -15.98
N LEU A 809 -1.38 -3.55 -14.89
CA LEU A 809 -1.63 -4.44 -13.76
C LEU A 809 -2.45 -5.69 -14.13
N ALA A 810 -3.23 -5.67 -15.21
CA ALA A 810 -3.94 -6.85 -15.72
C ALA A 810 -2.99 -7.84 -16.39
N ASN A 811 -1.81 -7.43 -16.87
CA ASN A 811 -0.91 -8.28 -17.65
C ASN A 811 0.49 -8.51 -17.03
N TYR A 812 0.96 -7.63 -16.15
CA TYR A 812 2.30 -7.70 -15.53
C TYR A 812 2.24 -7.53 -14.01
N ASP A 813 3.17 -8.19 -13.30
CA ASP A 813 3.39 -8.01 -11.87
C ASP A 813 4.21 -6.74 -11.62
N PRO A 814 3.69 -5.75 -10.87
CA PRO A 814 4.34 -4.44 -10.71
C PRO A 814 5.60 -4.46 -9.84
N LEU A 815 5.86 -5.56 -9.12
CA LEU A 815 7.03 -5.69 -8.25
C LEU A 815 8.23 -6.30 -8.96
N THR A 816 8.03 -7.35 -9.76
CA THR A 816 9.09 -8.10 -10.47
C THR A 816 9.19 -7.77 -11.97
N GLY A 817 8.20 -7.07 -12.55
CA GLY A 817 8.15 -6.80 -14.00
C GLY A 817 7.86 -8.04 -14.86
N LEU A 818 7.64 -9.20 -14.25
CA LEU A 818 7.26 -10.43 -14.94
C LEU A 818 5.81 -10.38 -15.42
N PRO A 819 5.45 -11.12 -16.48
CA PRO A 819 4.06 -11.47 -16.77
C PRO A 819 3.31 -11.92 -15.51
N ASN A 820 2.06 -11.46 -15.37
CA ASN A 820 1.18 -11.93 -14.30
C ASN A 820 0.33 -13.13 -14.76
N ARG A 821 -0.60 -13.54 -13.90
CA ARG A 821 -1.52 -14.66 -14.16
C ARG A 821 -2.32 -14.56 -15.47
N SER A 822 -2.79 -13.37 -15.87
CA SER A 822 -3.60 -13.22 -17.08
C SER A 822 -2.75 -13.46 -18.34
N LEU A 823 -1.61 -12.77 -18.42
CA LEU A 823 -0.69 -12.88 -19.56
C LEU A 823 -0.03 -14.26 -19.64
N PHE A 824 0.24 -14.90 -18.50
CA PHE A 824 0.70 -16.29 -18.46
C PHE A 824 -0.33 -17.25 -19.05
N ILE A 825 -1.61 -17.12 -18.67
CA ILE A 825 -2.69 -17.98 -19.20
C ILE A 825 -2.88 -17.74 -20.71
N GLU A 826 -2.82 -16.49 -21.17
CA GLU A 826 -2.88 -16.14 -22.60
C GLU A 826 -1.74 -16.80 -23.39
N ARG A 827 -0.49 -16.69 -22.90
CA ARG A 827 0.67 -17.35 -23.52
C ARG A 827 0.57 -18.87 -23.48
N LEU A 828 0.09 -19.45 -22.37
CA LEU A 828 -0.12 -20.90 -22.24
C LEU A 828 -1.17 -21.42 -23.22
N VAL A 829 -2.26 -20.68 -23.47
CA VAL A 829 -3.23 -21.03 -24.53
C VAL A 829 -2.55 -21.05 -25.89
N ALA A 830 -1.83 -19.97 -26.24
CA ALA A 830 -1.14 -19.88 -27.54
C ALA A 830 -0.05 -20.97 -27.71
N ALA A 831 0.63 -21.35 -26.64
CA ALA A 831 1.61 -22.44 -26.61
C ALA A 831 0.96 -23.82 -26.81
N ILE A 832 -0.17 -24.08 -26.15
CA ILE A 832 -0.96 -25.31 -26.35
C ILE A 832 -1.44 -25.42 -27.80
N ASP A 833 -1.94 -24.32 -28.37
CA ASP A 833 -2.40 -24.28 -29.75
C ASP A 833 -1.24 -24.58 -30.72
N ARG A 834 -0.07 -23.95 -30.55
CA ARG A 834 1.15 -24.28 -31.33
C ARG A 834 1.54 -25.76 -31.21
N ALA A 835 1.69 -26.24 -29.98
CA ALA A 835 2.14 -27.60 -29.71
C ALA A 835 1.18 -28.68 -30.23
N THR A 836 -0.12 -28.37 -30.30
CA THR A 836 -1.14 -29.23 -30.92
C THR A 836 -0.92 -29.39 -32.43
N HIS A 837 -0.41 -28.36 -33.12
CA HIS A 837 -0.13 -28.40 -34.55
C HIS A 837 1.26 -28.98 -34.88
N GLU A 838 2.24 -28.79 -33.98
CA GLU A 838 3.64 -29.21 -34.18
C GLU A 838 3.98 -30.60 -33.58
N GLU A 839 3.00 -31.27 -32.95
CA GLU A 839 3.17 -32.52 -32.20
C GLU A 839 4.25 -32.46 -31.07
N THR A 840 4.47 -31.26 -30.53
CA THR A 840 5.41 -31.02 -29.41
C THR A 840 4.70 -31.03 -28.06
N ARG A 841 5.48 -31.04 -26.97
CA ARG A 841 4.98 -30.95 -25.59
C ARG A 841 5.20 -29.55 -25.02
N VAL A 842 4.32 -29.16 -24.11
CA VAL A 842 4.44 -27.93 -23.31
C VAL A 842 4.50 -28.33 -21.85
N ALA A 843 5.45 -27.80 -21.08
CA ALA A 843 5.48 -27.96 -19.64
C ALA A 843 5.05 -26.67 -18.93
N VAL A 844 4.32 -26.84 -17.84
CA VAL A 844 4.08 -25.81 -16.84
C VAL A 844 4.77 -26.24 -15.56
N LEU A 845 5.79 -25.49 -15.15
CA LEU A 845 6.41 -25.63 -13.84
C LEU A 845 5.80 -24.56 -12.93
N PHE A 846 5.29 -24.97 -11.77
CA PHE A 846 4.78 -24.10 -10.73
C PHE A 846 5.75 -24.13 -9.55
N LEU A 847 6.19 -22.97 -9.09
CA LEU A 847 7.26 -22.81 -8.12
C LEU A 847 6.78 -21.95 -6.96
N ASP A 848 7.16 -22.32 -5.75
CA ASP A 848 6.91 -21.55 -4.53
C ASP A 848 8.21 -21.47 -3.73
N LEU A 849 8.50 -20.28 -3.20
CA LEU A 849 9.71 -20.02 -2.43
C LEU A 849 9.55 -20.47 -0.98
N ASP A 850 10.26 -21.55 -0.63
CA ASP A 850 10.23 -22.13 0.69
C ASP A 850 10.65 -21.07 1.74
N HIS A 851 9.87 -20.97 2.81
CA HIS A 851 10.12 -20.07 3.94
C HIS A 851 10.16 -18.56 3.59
N PHE A 852 9.70 -18.11 2.41
CA PHE A 852 9.66 -16.69 2.04
C PHE A 852 8.92 -15.81 3.05
N LYS A 853 7.83 -16.32 3.64
CA LYS A 853 7.14 -15.65 4.77
C LYS A 853 8.06 -15.37 5.97
N HIS A 854 9.01 -16.26 6.27
CA HIS A 854 9.98 -16.05 7.36
C HIS A 854 10.98 -14.93 7.03
N VAL A 855 11.35 -14.77 5.74
CA VAL A 855 12.15 -13.63 5.26
C VAL A 855 11.40 -12.31 5.48
N ASN A 856 10.13 -12.25 5.08
CA ASN A 856 9.27 -11.08 5.34
C ASN A 856 9.11 -10.77 6.83
N ASP A 857 8.76 -11.77 7.65
CA ASP A 857 8.54 -11.61 9.09
C ASP A 857 9.85 -11.21 9.83
N SER A 858 11.04 -11.63 9.34
CA SER A 858 12.35 -11.39 9.99
C SER A 858 13.10 -10.14 9.51
N MET A 859 13.04 -9.82 8.22
CA MET A 859 13.82 -8.73 7.59
C MET A 859 12.94 -7.64 6.98
N GLY A 860 11.62 -7.74 7.15
CA GLY A 860 10.64 -6.77 6.67
C GLY A 860 10.31 -6.92 5.19
N HIS A 861 9.12 -6.43 4.82
CA HIS A 861 8.60 -6.55 3.45
C HIS A 861 9.52 -5.97 2.38
N SER A 862 10.28 -4.92 2.67
CA SER A 862 11.25 -4.34 1.73
C SER A 862 12.36 -5.32 1.32
N CYS A 863 12.78 -6.21 2.23
CA CYS A 863 13.77 -7.26 1.95
C CYS A 863 13.14 -8.41 1.15
N GLY A 864 11.90 -8.80 1.49
CA GLY A 864 11.14 -9.78 0.71
C GLY A 864 10.84 -9.31 -0.71
N ASP A 865 10.51 -8.03 -0.89
CA ASP A 865 10.28 -7.40 -2.20
C ASP A 865 11.54 -7.40 -3.07
N LEU A 866 12.71 -7.12 -2.46
CA LEU A 866 14.01 -7.20 -3.14
C LEU A 866 14.36 -8.66 -3.50
N LEU A 867 14.15 -9.60 -2.56
CA LEU A 867 14.33 -11.03 -2.80
C LEU A 867 13.50 -11.53 -4.00
N LEU A 868 12.22 -11.14 -4.09
CA LEU A 868 11.34 -11.52 -5.20
C LEU A 868 11.83 -11.01 -6.56
N ARG A 869 12.45 -9.83 -6.61
CA ARG A 869 13.08 -9.30 -7.83
C ARG A 869 14.29 -10.12 -8.24
N VAL A 870 15.22 -10.35 -7.32
CA VAL A 870 16.46 -11.12 -7.59
C VAL A 870 16.12 -12.57 -7.98
N VAL A 871 15.09 -13.17 -7.35
CA VAL A 871 14.55 -14.47 -7.78
C VAL A 871 13.99 -14.40 -9.21
N GLY A 872 13.17 -13.40 -9.53
CA GLY A 872 12.61 -13.22 -10.87
C GLY A 872 13.68 -13.05 -11.96
N GLU A 873 14.73 -12.28 -11.69
CA GLU A 873 15.89 -12.11 -12.56
C GLU A 873 16.68 -13.41 -12.72
N ARG A 874 16.99 -14.09 -11.61
CA ARG A 874 17.74 -15.36 -11.63
C ARG A 874 16.97 -16.48 -12.34
N LEU A 875 15.64 -16.50 -12.21
CA LEU A 875 14.77 -17.39 -12.98
C LEU A 875 14.84 -17.10 -14.48
N ARG A 876 14.77 -15.83 -14.91
CA ARG A 876 14.93 -15.46 -16.33
C ARG A 876 16.31 -15.87 -16.87
N ALA A 877 17.38 -15.61 -16.13
CA ALA A 877 18.75 -15.99 -16.51
C ALA A 877 18.98 -17.52 -16.56
N ALA A 878 18.21 -18.30 -15.80
CA ALA A 878 18.29 -19.76 -15.82
C ALA A 878 17.60 -20.41 -17.05
N LEU A 879 16.84 -19.66 -17.84
CA LEU A 879 15.93 -20.19 -18.87
C LEU A 879 16.28 -19.66 -20.28
N ARG A 880 15.57 -20.14 -21.31
CA ARG A 880 15.75 -19.69 -22.70
C ARG A 880 14.81 -18.53 -23.01
N GLU A 881 15.11 -17.72 -24.02
CA GLU A 881 14.25 -16.60 -24.44
C GLU A 881 12.81 -17.00 -24.78
N ASN A 882 12.61 -18.22 -25.31
CA ASN A 882 11.29 -18.75 -25.64
C ASN A 882 10.51 -19.25 -24.41
N ASP A 883 11.18 -19.48 -23.27
CA ASP A 883 10.53 -19.91 -22.03
C ASP A 883 9.96 -18.67 -21.32
N THR A 884 8.70 -18.72 -20.90
CA THR A 884 8.07 -17.59 -20.20
C THR A 884 8.07 -17.81 -18.69
N VAL A 885 8.80 -16.98 -17.95
CA VAL A 885 8.61 -16.81 -16.50
C VAL A 885 7.45 -15.86 -16.25
N ALA A 886 6.61 -16.17 -15.26
CA ALA A 886 5.56 -15.32 -14.74
C ALA A 886 5.55 -15.38 -13.21
N ARG A 887 4.93 -14.39 -12.57
CA ARG A 887 4.64 -14.39 -11.13
C ARG A 887 3.13 -14.34 -10.94
N LEU A 888 2.56 -15.35 -10.28
CA LEU A 888 1.11 -15.48 -10.12
C LEU A 888 0.57 -14.73 -8.89
N GLY A 889 1.42 -14.57 -7.87
CA GLY A 889 1.16 -13.78 -6.66
C GLY A 889 2.07 -14.22 -5.52
N GLY A 890 2.34 -13.35 -4.53
CA GLY A 890 3.12 -13.72 -3.35
C GLY A 890 4.52 -14.28 -3.69
N ASP A 891 4.81 -15.46 -3.19
CA ASP A 891 5.99 -16.31 -3.40
C ASP A 891 5.88 -17.23 -4.64
N GLU A 892 4.76 -17.20 -5.37
CA GLU A 892 4.44 -18.13 -6.46
C GLU A 892 4.92 -17.63 -7.84
N PHE A 893 5.82 -18.40 -8.46
CA PHE A 893 6.29 -18.19 -9.83
C PHE A 893 5.85 -19.37 -10.72
N THR A 894 5.65 -19.11 -12.02
CA THR A 894 5.38 -20.18 -13.01
C THR A 894 6.26 -20.03 -14.23
N ILE A 895 6.76 -21.15 -14.75
CA ILE A 895 7.53 -21.22 -15.98
C ILE A 895 6.73 -22.01 -17.02
N LEU A 896 6.56 -21.42 -18.20
CA LEU A 896 6.02 -22.04 -19.41
C LEU A 896 7.19 -22.41 -20.32
N VAL A 897 7.26 -23.68 -20.72
CA VAL A 897 8.34 -24.24 -21.55
C VAL A 897 7.74 -24.84 -22.80
N GLU A 898 8.17 -24.37 -23.97
CA GLU A 898 7.63 -24.78 -25.28
C GLU A 898 8.60 -25.71 -26.04
N GLY A 899 8.06 -26.52 -26.96
CA GLY A 899 8.88 -27.32 -27.89
C GLY A 899 9.57 -28.55 -27.27
N LEU A 900 9.09 -29.04 -26.13
CA LEU A 900 9.67 -30.20 -25.45
C LEU A 900 9.39 -31.50 -26.22
N ARG A 901 10.36 -32.41 -26.22
CA ARG A 901 10.20 -33.77 -26.81
C ARG A 901 9.97 -34.84 -25.76
N THR A 902 10.53 -34.68 -24.56
CA THR A 902 10.45 -35.66 -23.48
C THR A 902 10.16 -35.01 -22.12
N GLN A 903 9.48 -35.74 -21.24
CA GLN A 903 9.26 -35.33 -19.83
C GLN A 903 10.59 -35.01 -19.11
N THR A 904 11.64 -35.79 -19.38
CA THR A 904 12.97 -35.66 -18.78
C THR A 904 13.69 -34.35 -19.18
N GLU A 905 13.21 -33.61 -20.18
CA GLU A 905 13.69 -32.24 -20.44
C GLU A 905 13.12 -31.23 -19.43
N ALA A 906 11.84 -31.36 -19.06
CA ALA A 906 11.22 -30.52 -18.03
C ALA A 906 11.77 -30.80 -16.63
N GLU A 907 12.02 -32.07 -16.29
CA GLU A 907 12.65 -32.47 -15.02
C GLU A 907 14.07 -31.91 -14.88
N ARG A 908 14.89 -31.98 -15.95
CA ARG A 908 16.22 -31.37 -15.97
C ARG A 908 16.18 -29.84 -15.85
N LEU A 909 15.15 -29.20 -16.38
CA LEU A 909 14.95 -27.76 -16.23
C LEU A 909 14.58 -27.40 -14.79
N ALA A 910 13.69 -28.17 -14.16
CA ALA A 910 13.33 -27.97 -12.76
C ALA A 910 14.55 -28.13 -11.83
N GLN A 911 15.40 -29.14 -12.06
CA GLN A 911 16.65 -29.28 -11.30
C GLN A 911 17.58 -28.08 -11.53
N LYS A 912 17.78 -27.64 -12.78
CA LYS A 912 18.58 -26.43 -13.08
C LYS A 912 18.07 -25.19 -12.33
N VAL A 913 16.76 -25.05 -12.18
CA VAL A 913 16.14 -23.94 -11.44
C VAL A 913 16.34 -24.07 -9.92
N ILE A 914 16.23 -25.29 -9.36
CA ILE A 914 16.57 -25.58 -7.95
C ILE A 914 18.02 -25.19 -7.68
N ASP A 915 18.96 -25.68 -8.49
CA ASP A 915 20.40 -25.43 -8.33
C ASP A 915 20.75 -23.93 -8.41
N ALA A 916 20.09 -23.20 -9.32
CA ALA A 916 20.25 -21.76 -9.47
C ALA A 916 19.74 -20.99 -8.23
N LEU A 917 18.58 -21.35 -7.69
CA LEU A 917 18.01 -20.66 -6.52
C LEU A 917 18.71 -21.05 -5.20
N ALA A 918 19.21 -22.29 -5.08
CA ALA A 918 19.99 -22.77 -3.93
C ALA A 918 21.36 -22.09 -3.76
N THR A 919 21.88 -21.41 -4.80
CA THR A 919 23.07 -20.55 -4.68
C THR A 919 22.72 -19.33 -3.81
N PRO A 920 23.58 -18.87 -2.87
CA PRO A 920 23.31 -17.66 -2.09
C PRO A 920 22.89 -16.45 -2.93
N LEU A 921 21.93 -15.68 -2.41
CA LEU A 921 21.44 -14.44 -2.96
C LEU A 921 22.13 -13.29 -2.24
N ASP A 922 22.82 -12.45 -2.99
CA ASP A 922 23.40 -11.20 -2.50
C ASP A 922 22.29 -10.14 -2.45
N VAL A 923 22.04 -9.60 -1.26
CA VAL A 923 20.93 -8.70 -0.97
C VAL A 923 21.49 -7.57 -0.11
N GLU A 924 21.54 -6.35 -0.64
CA GLU A 924 22.25 -5.21 -0.02
C GLU A 924 21.89 -5.04 1.48
N GLY A 925 22.88 -5.22 2.35
CA GLY A 925 22.75 -5.01 3.79
C GLY A 925 22.28 -6.23 4.60
N ALA A 926 21.92 -7.35 3.96
CA ALA A 926 21.69 -8.63 4.62
C ALA A 926 22.96 -9.52 4.55
N ARG A 927 23.00 -10.58 5.37
CA ARG A 927 23.93 -11.70 5.13
C ARG A 927 23.38 -12.56 4.00
N GLU A 928 24.29 -13.25 3.28
CA GLU A 928 24.01 -14.26 2.26
C GLU A 928 22.72 -15.05 2.56
N LEU A 929 21.69 -14.83 1.74
CA LEU A 929 20.39 -15.44 1.93
C LEU A 929 20.24 -16.63 0.97
N VAL A 930 20.03 -17.84 1.50
CA VAL A 930 19.69 -19.01 0.69
C VAL A 930 18.17 -19.19 0.73
N VAL A 931 17.55 -19.34 -0.43
CA VAL A 931 16.11 -19.58 -0.58
C VAL A 931 15.91 -20.73 -1.55
N THR A 932 15.20 -21.76 -1.11
CA THR A 932 14.94 -22.95 -1.92
C THR A 932 13.56 -22.89 -2.56
N PRO A 933 13.37 -23.45 -3.76
CA PRO A 933 12.05 -23.59 -4.37
C PRO A 933 11.48 -25.00 -4.17
N SER A 934 10.18 -25.09 -3.95
CA SER A 934 9.39 -26.31 -4.18
C SER A 934 8.74 -26.22 -5.55
N ILE A 935 8.94 -27.21 -6.43
CA ILE A 935 8.50 -27.17 -7.84
C ILE A 935 7.51 -28.29 -8.17
N GLY A 936 6.43 -27.98 -8.87
CA GLY A 936 5.49 -28.94 -9.44
C GLY A 936 5.44 -28.86 -10.96
N ILE A 937 5.45 -30.00 -11.64
CA ILE A 937 5.51 -30.06 -13.12
C ILE A 937 4.25 -30.71 -13.70
N SER A 938 3.61 -30.04 -14.66
CA SER A 938 2.57 -30.65 -15.51
C SER A 938 2.90 -30.53 -16.99
N LEU A 939 2.37 -31.46 -17.80
CA LEU A 939 2.72 -31.64 -19.20
C LEU A 939 1.47 -31.71 -20.08
N PHE A 940 1.51 -30.95 -21.18
CA PHE A 940 0.62 -31.11 -22.32
C PHE A 940 1.28 -32.03 -23.37
N PRO A 941 0.55 -33.01 -23.95
CA PRO A 941 -0.85 -33.35 -23.71
C PRO A 941 -1.07 -34.41 -22.61
N ASP A 942 0.00 -34.89 -21.97
CA ASP A 942 0.00 -36.11 -21.15
C ASP A 942 -0.89 -36.03 -19.90
N HIS A 943 -0.82 -34.91 -19.16
CA HIS A 943 -1.52 -34.74 -17.89
C HIS A 943 -2.85 -34.02 -18.10
N ALA A 944 -2.86 -32.99 -18.96
CA ALA A 944 -4.04 -32.24 -19.31
C ALA A 944 -3.96 -31.64 -20.71
N ARG A 945 -5.12 -31.44 -21.32
CA ARG A 945 -5.28 -30.77 -22.63
C ARG A 945 -5.73 -29.31 -22.56
N GLY A 946 -5.96 -28.79 -21.35
CA GLY A 946 -6.47 -27.43 -21.14
C GLY A 946 -5.63 -26.65 -20.13
N PRO A 947 -5.45 -25.34 -20.34
CA PRO A 947 -4.50 -24.51 -19.58
C PRO A 947 -4.78 -24.52 -18.06
N MET A 948 -6.05 -24.41 -17.67
CA MET A 948 -6.45 -24.40 -16.26
C MET A 948 -6.15 -25.73 -15.54
N ASN A 949 -6.27 -26.85 -16.24
CA ASN A 949 -5.97 -28.16 -15.67
C ASN A 949 -4.45 -28.38 -15.58
N LEU A 950 -3.66 -27.88 -16.54
CA LEU A 950 -2.20 -27.89 -16.45
C LEU A 950 -1.71 -27.09 -15.23
N LEU A 951 -2.22 -25.86 -15.05
CA LEU A 951 -1.91 -25.04 -13.87
C LEU A 951 -2.31 -25.75 -12.57
N LYS A 952 -3.54 -26.26 -12.46
CA LYS A 952 -4.01 -27.01 -11.28
C LYS A 952 -3.14 -28.23 -10.97
N PHE A 953 -2.75 -28.98 -11.99
CA PHE A 953 -1.95 -30.20 -11.83
C PHE A 953 -0.49 -29.89 -11.48
N ALA A 954 0.07 -28.78 -11.96
CA ALA A 954 1.38 -28.30 -11.54
C ALA A 954 1.36 -27.84 -10.08
N ASP A 955 0.35 -27.08 -9.65
CA ASP A 955 0.11 -26.68 -8.25
C ASP A 955 -0.04 -27.91 -7.32
N THR A 956 -0.88 -28.89 -7.71
CA THR A 956 -1.04 -30.15 -6.96
C THR A 956 0.29 -30.89 -6.79
N ALA A 957 1.14 -30.91 -7.82
CA ALA A 957 2.46 -31.52 -7.74
C ALA A 957 3.43 -30.70 -6.87
N MET A 958 3.38 -29.38 -6.95
CA MET A 958 4.21 -28.46 -6.14
C MET A 958 3.89 -28.63 -4.64
N TYR A 959 2.62 -28.76 -4.27
CA TYR A 959 2.25 -29.06 -2.88
C TYR A 959 2.84 -30.40 -2.43
N GLN A 960 2.87 -31.42 -3.29
CA GLN A 960 3.48 -32.70 -2.96
C GLN A 960 5.02 -32.62 -2.88
N ALA A 961 5.68 -31.74 -3.63
CA ALA A 961 7.11 -31.43 -3.44
C ALA A 961 7.37 -30.79 -2.05
N LYS A 962 6.46 -29.92 -1.56
CA LYS A 962 6.54 -29.39 -0.19
C LYS A 962 6.39 -30.48 0.88
N GLU A 963 5.47 -31.44 0.69
CA GLU A 963 5.32 -32.59 1.61
C GLU A 963 6.52 -33.56 1.58
N GLN A 964 7.25 -33.62 0.46
CA GLN A 964 8.42 -34.50 0.27
C GLN A 964 9.74 -33.94 0.87
N GLY A 965 9.68 -32.82 1.59
CA GLY A 965 10.83 -32.23 2.28
C GLY A 965 11.28 -30.86 1.76
N ARG A 966 10.56 -30.27 0.79
CA ARG A 966 10.90 -28.99 0.14
C ARG A 966 12.22 -29.05 -0.65
N ASN A 967 12.65 -27.94 -1.27
CA ASN A 967 13.86 -27.87 -2.10
C ASN A 967 13.95 -28.99 -3.16
N THR A 968 12.84 -29.31 -3.81
CA THR A 968 12.72 -30.45 -4.72
C THR A 968 11.63 -30.21 -5.76
N TYR A 969 11.58 -31.08 -6.78
CA TYR A 969 10.49 -31.08 -7.76
C TYR A 969 9.67 -32.36 -7.70
N ALA A 970 8.39 -32.26 -8.04
CA ALA A 970 7.53 -33.40 -8.28
C ALA A 970 6.78 -33.25 -9.61
N VAL A 971 6.64 -34.35 -10.34
CA VAL A 971 5.85 -34.40 -11.58
C VAL A 971 4.44 -34.89 -11.26
N TYR A 972 3.42 -34.23 -11.81
CA TYR A 972 2.04 -34.60 -11.57
C TYR A 972 1.74 -36.05 -11.96
N THR A 973 1.06 -36.77 -11.07
CA THR A 973 0.47 -38.08 -11.37
C THR A 973 -0.98 -38.13 -10.87
N GLN A 974 -1.82 -38.97 -11.49
CA GLN A 974 -3.24 -39.09 -11.09
C GLN A 974 -3.46 -39.54 -9.64
N ALA A 975 -2.44 -40.14 -8.99
CA ALA A 975 -2.50 -40.49 -7.57
C ALA A 975 -2.48 -39.26 -6.64
N MET A 976 -1.90 -38.13 -7.08
CA MET A 976 -1.81 -36.91 -6.28
C MET A 976 -3.19 -36.25 -6.05
N ASP A 977 -4.04 -36.28 -7.09
CA ASP A 977 -5.41 -35.74 -7.04
C ASP A 977 -6.30 -36.53 -6.04
N VAL A 978 -5.93 -37.78 -5.71
CA VAL A 978 -6.58 -38.61 -4.66
C VAL A 978 -6.11 -38.19 -3.27
N ASN A 979 -4.81 -37.92 -3.07
CA ASN A 979 -4.27 -37.44 -1.80
C ASN A 979 -4.79 -36.04 -1.45
N ALA A 980 -4.87 -35.12 -2.42
CA ALA A 980 -5.41 -33.78 -2.21
C ALA A 980 -6.89 -33.79 -1.78
N ARG A 981 -7.71 -34.67 -2.38
CA ARG A 981 -9.11 -34.89 -1.94
C ARG A 981 -9.16 -35.49 -0.55
N ARG A 982 -8.36 -36.53 -0.28
CA ARG A 982 -8.24 -37.15 1.05
C ARG A 982 -7.87 -36.14 2.13
N TRP A 983 -7.00 -35.17 1.83
CA TRP A 983 -6.65 -34.06 2.73
C TRP A 983 -7.86 -33.14 3.02
N ALA A 984 -8.64 -32.78 1.99
CA ALA A 984 -9.84 -31.96 2.15
C ALA A 984 -10.96 -32.70 2.91
N ASP A 985 -11.16 -33.98 2.63
CA ASP A 985 -12.13 -34.84 3.33
C ASP A 985 -11.71 -35.05 4.80
N MET A 986 -10.40 -35.21 5.06
CA MET A 986 -9.81 -35.27 6.40
C MET A 986 -9.99 -33.94 7.16
N ALA A 987 -9.85 -32.79 6.50
CA ALA A 987 -10.15 -31.48 7.09
C ALA A 987 -11.62 -31.37 7.53
N ALA A 988 -12.54 -31.85 6.69
CA ALA A 988 -13.97 -31.88 7.00
C ALA A 988 -14.31 -32.89 8.11
N ALA A 989 -13.59 -34.01 8.19
CA ALA A 989 -13.75 -35.02 9.23
C ALA A 989 -13.20 -34.54 10.59
N LEU A 990 -12.04 -33.86 10.62
CA LEU A 990 -11.43 -33.36 11.85
C LEU A 990 -12.34 -32.34 12.57
N ARG A 991 -13.07 -31.51 11.81
CA ARG A 991 -14.08 -30.60 12.37
C ARG A 991 -15.26 -31.35 13.02
N ARG A 992 -15.59 -32.56 12.58
CA ARG A 992 -16.61 -33.43 13.21
C ARG A 992 -16.05 -34.21 14.40
N ALA A 993 -14.76 -34.57 14.35
CA ALA A 993 -14.08 -35.42 15.33
C ALA A 993 -14.11 -34.88 16.77
N ILE A 994 -14.08 -33.55 16.91
CA ILE A 994 -14.15 -32.83 18.20
C ILE A 994 -15.51 -33.11 18.90
N ASP A 995 -16.62 -33.02 18.17
CA ASP A 995 -17.97 -33.24 18.71
C ASP A 995 -18.35 -34.73 18.79
N SER A 996 -17.75 -35.59 17.94
CA SER A 996 -18.13 -37.01 17.81
C SER A 996 -17.34 -37.98 18.69
N GLY A 997 -16.38 -37.49 19.48
CA GLY A 997 -15.57 -38.29 20.39
C GLY A 997 -14.57 -39.21 19.69
N GLU A 998 -14.06 -38.81 18.52
CA GLU A 998 -13.03 -39.55 17.76
C GLU A 998 -11.60 -39.22 18.20
N LEU A 999 -11.43 -38.20 19.05
CA LEU A 999 -10.15 -37.81 19.65
C LEU A 999 -9.98 -38.50 21.01
N GLU A 1000 -8.79 -39.07 21.25
CA GLU A 1000 -8.40 -39.70 22.52
C GLU A 1000 -7.05 -39.11 23.00
N VAL A 1001 -6.87 -38.97 24.31
CA VAL A 1001 -5.58 -38.60 24.91
C VAL A 1001 -4.95 -39.84 25.55
N VAL A 1002 -3.78 -40.25 25.03
CA VAL A 1002 -2.93 -41.29 25.60
C VAL A 1002 -1.75 -40.65 26.35
N TYR A 1003 -1.10 -41.40 27.22
CA TYR A 1003 -0.11 -40.92 28.17
C TYR A 1003 1.19 -41.71 28.06
N GLN A 1004 2.31 -41.02 27.82
CA GLN A 1004 3.63 -41.65 27.83
C GLN A 1004 4.42 -41.25 29.08
N PRO A 1005 4.96 -42.18 29.88
CA PRO A 1005 5.70 -41.86 31.10
C PRO A 1005 7.09 -41.26 30.81
N LYS A 1006 7.57 -40.40 31.73
CA LYS A 1006 8.92 -39.84 31.77
C LYS A 1006 9.67 -40.35 33.01
N LEU A 1007 10.83 -40.98 32.83
CA LEU A 1007 11.65 -41.55 33.92
C LEU A 1007 12.73 -40.58 34.34
N SER A 1008 12.74 -40.17 35.62
CA SER A 1008 13.85 -39.38 36.17
C SER A 1008 15.04 -40.30 36.47
N LEU A 1009 16.19 -40.02 35.85
CA LEU A 1009 17.41 -40.81 35.97
C LEU A 1009 18.01 -40.70 37.39
N HIS A 1010 18.01 -39.50 37.98
CA HIS A 1010 18.46 -39.29 39.36
C HIS A 1010 17.55 -39.97 40.39
N LYS A 1011 16.23 -39.93 40.21
CA LYS A 1011 15.27 -40.46 41.22
C LYS A 1011 14.89 -41.93 40.98
N GLN A 1012 15.28 -42.50 39.84
CA GLN A 1012 14.96 -43.87 39.38
C GLN A 1012 13.47 -44.25 39.50
N ARG A 1013 12.59 -43.27 39.27
CA ARG A 1013 11.13 -43.40 39.28
C ARG A 1013 10.51 -42.52 38.20
N ILE A 1014 9.31 -42.87 37.76
CA ILE A 1014 8.53 -41.99 36.88
C ILE A 1014 8.24 -40.68 37.63
N GLY A 1015 8.58 -39.56 37.00
CA GLY A 1015 8.47 -38.20 37.54
C GLY A 1015 7.30 -37.42 36.93
N GLY A 1016 6.98 -37.72 35.68
CA GLY A 1016 5.87 -37.14 34.95
C GLY A 1016 5.35 -38.06 33.85
N VAL A 1017 4.33 -37.59 33.14
CA VAL A 1017 3.86 -38.18 31.89
C VAL A 1017 3.63 -37.08 30.86
N GLU A 1018 3.61 -37.42 29.58
CA GLU A 1018 3.17 -36.54 28.49
C GLU A 1018 1.80 -36.97 27.98
N ALA A 1019 0.89 -36.01 27.82
CA ALA A 1019 -0.40 -36.20 27.18
C ALA A 1019 -0.28 -36.03 25.66
N LEU A 1020 -0.46 -37.14 24.95
CA LEU A 1020 -0.35 -37.24 23.50
C LEU A 1020 -1.73 -37.49 22.89
N LEU A 1021 -2.12 -36.62 21.95
CA LEU A 1021 -3.39 -36.74 21.24
C LEU A 1021 -3.34 -37.86 20.18
N ARG A 1022 -4.44 -38.60 20.02
CA ARG A 1022 -4.69 -39.58 18.96
C ARG A 1022 -6.03 -39.30 18.31
N TRP A 1023 -6.14 -39.61 17.02
CA TRP A 1023 -7.39 -39.49 16.28
C TRP A 1023 -7.72 -40.82 15.61
N HIS A 1024 -8.83 -41.42 16.05
CA HIS A 1024 -9.39 -42.64 15.50
C HIS A 1024 -10.63 -42.29 14.68
N SER A 1025 -10.41 -41.94 13.42
CA SER A 1025 -11.49 -41.60 12.50
C SER A 1025 -12.29 -42.83 12.10
N ARG A 1026 -13.63 -42.73 12.14
CA ARG A 1026 -14.53 -43.79 11.66
C ARG A 1026 -14.44 -44.01 10.14
N GLU A 1027 -13.98 -43.00 9.40
CA GLU A 1027 -13.92 -42.98 7.94
C GLU A 1027 -12.51 -43.33 7.42
N PHE A 1028 -11.46 -42.88 8.12
CA PHE A 1028 -10.07 -43.03 7.69
C PHE A 1028 -9.21 -43.97 8.54
N GLY A 1029 -9.73 -44.48 9.66
CA GLY A 1029 -8.97 -45.28 10.62
C GLY A 1029 -8.11 -44.42 11.56
N GLU A 1030 -7.01 -44.98 12.05
CA GLU A 1030 -6.05 -44.25 12.88
C GLU A 1030 -5.24 -43.26 12.02
N ILE A 1031 -5.26 -41.98 12.42
CA ILE A 1031 -4.52 -40.91 11.73
C ILE A 1031 -3.37 -40.44 12.62
N SER A 1032 -2.17 -40.35 12.03
CA SER A 1032 -0.96 -39.94 12.74
C SER A 1032 -1.04 -38.46 13.19
N PRO A 1033 -0.61 -38.11 14.42
CA PRO A 1033 -0.47 -36.72 14.86
C PRO A 1033 0.33 -35.84 13.89
N ALA A 1034 1.37 -36.39 13.25
CA ALA A 1034 2.17 -35.69 12.25
C ALA A 1034 1.39 -35.29 10.98
N GLN A 1035 0.23 -35.90 10.73
CA GLN A 1035 -0.66 -35.56 9.61
C GLN A 1035 -1.75 -34.59 10.05
N PHE A 1036 -2.42 -34.85 11.18
CA PHE A 1036 -3.61 -34.06 11.56
C PHE A 1036 -3.31 -32.81 12.41
N ILE A 1037 -2.18 -32.73 13.12
CA ILE A 1037 -1.84 -31.52 13.88
C ILE A 1037 -1.51 -30.35 12.94
N PRO A 1038 -0.66 -30.48 11.89
CA PRO A 1038 -0.45 -29.40 10.93
C PRO A 1038 -1.73 -28.98 10.21
N LEU A 1039 -2.60 -29.94 9.88
CA LEU A 1039 -3.94 -29.68 9.35
C LEU A 1039 -4.78 -28.85 10.34
N ALA A 1040 -4.83 -29.23 11.62
CA ALA A 1040 -5.56 -28.52 12.67
C ALA A 1040 -5.08 -27.07 12.86
N GLU A 1041 -3.78 -26.84 12.71
CA GLU A 1041 -3.17 -25.51 12.75
C GLU A 1041 -3.59 -24.66 11.55
N GLN A 1042 -3.48 -25.20 10.33
CA GLN A 1042 -3.87 -24.51 9.08
C GLN A 1042 -5.34 -24.09 9.09
N ILE A 1043 -6.26 -24.97 9.50
CA ILE A 1043 -7.70 -24.66 9.54
C ILE A 1043 -8.14 -23.98 10.86
N GLY A 1044 -7.20 -23.72 11.77
CA GLY A 1044 -7.40 -22.97 13.02
C GLY A 1044 -8.12 -23.71 14.16
N LEU A 1045 -8.42 -25.01 14.01
CA LEU A 1045 -9.07 -25.84 15.02
C LEU A 1045 -8.15 -26.23 16.19
N ILE A 1046 -6.83 -26.08 16.05
CA ILE A 1046 -5.84 -26.41 17.10
C ILE A 1046 -6.13 -25.74 18.46
N VAL A 1047 -6.81 -24.58 18.46
CA VAL A 1047 -7.20 -23.86 19.69
C VAL A 1047 -8.29 -24.60 20.47
N GLU A 1048 -9.28 -25.17 19.77
CA GLU A 1048 -10.38 -25.93 20.38
C GLU A 1048 -9.88 -27.30 20.84
N ILE A 1049 -9.10 -27.97 19.98
CA ILE A 1049 -8.45 -29.25 20.28
C ILE A 1049 -7.57 -29.15 21.52
N GLY A 1050 -6.75 -28.10 21.65
CA GLY A 1050 -5.89 -27.95 22.83
C GLY A 1050 -6.64 -27.56 24.12
N ASP A 1051 -7.81 -26.91 24.06
CA ASP A 1051 -8.67 -26.72 25.24
C ASP A 1051 -9.20 -28.09 25.73
N TYR A 1052 -9.62 -28.95 24.79
CA TYR A 1052 -10.02 -30.34 25.07
C TYR A 1052 -8.87 -31.17 25.68
N VAL A 1053 -7.66 -31.11 25.11
CA VAL A 1053 -6.50 -31.84 25.63
C VAL A 1053 -6.13 -31.34 27.04
N LEU A 1054 -6.05 -30.02 27.26
CA LEU A 1054 -5.72 -29.44 28.56
C LEU A 1054 -6.73 -29.83 29.65
N ARG A 1055 -8.03 -29.83 29.34
CA ARG A 1055 -9.09 -30.31 30.26
C ARG A 1055 -8.93 -31.78 30.58
N THR A 1056 -8.78 -32.61 29.56
CA THR A 1056 -8.65 -34.08 29.71
C THR A 1056 -7.41 -34.43 30.53
N ALA A 1057 -6.28 -33.79 30.24
CA ALA A 1057 -5.03 -33.97 30.98
C ALA A 1057 -5.15 -33.51 32.45
N CYS A 1058 -5.76 -32.35 32.73
CA CYS A 1058 -5.98 -31.88 34.10
C CYS A 1058 -6.95 -32.78 34.88
N ALA A 1059 -8.00 -33.29 34.23
CA ALA A 1059 -8.95 -34.24 34.83
C ALA A 1059 -8.28 -35.59 35.15
N GLN A 1060 -7.45 -36.12 34.25
CA GLN A 1060 -6.71 -37.36 34.49
C GLN A 1060 -5.66 -37.21 35.60
N LEU A 1061 -4.94 -36.08 35.62
CA LEU A 1061 -3.99 -35.76 36.68
C LEU A 1061 -4.69 -35.67 38.05
N LYS A 1062 -5.91 -35.12 38.09
CA LYS A 1062 -6.74 -35.12 39.31
C LYS A 1062 -7.07 -36.55 39.75
N ALA A 1063 -7.56 -37.39 38.84
CA ALA A 1063 -7.89 -38.77 39.13
C ALA A 1063 -6.68 -39.55 39.69
N TRP A 1064 -5.48 -39.34 39.16
CA TRP A 1064 -4.27 -39.95 39.73
C TRP A 1064 -3.92 -39.44 41.12
N ARG A 1065 -4.09 -38.14 41.40
CA ARG A 1065 -3.89 -37.57 42.75
C ARG A 1065 -4.90 -38.13 43.76
N ASP A 1066 -6.16 -38.26 43.37
CA ASP A 1066 -7.23 -38.86 44.19
C ASP A 1066 -6.96 -40.35 44.47
N LEU A 1067 -6.22 -41.03 43.58
CA LEU A 1067 -5.71 -42.40 43.76
C LEU A 1067 -4.36 -42.48 44.51
N GLY A 1068 -3.87 -41.37 45.08
CA GLY A 1068 -2.65 -41.30 45.89
C GLY A 1068 -1.34 -41.05 45.13
N LEU A 1069 -1.38 -40.90 43.80
CA LEU A 1069 -0.20 -40.65 42.96
C LEU A 1069 0.10 -39.14 42.90
N THR A 1070 0.51 -38.56 44.03
CA THR A 1070 0.65 -37.09 44.19
C THR A 1070 1.93 -36.49 43.62
N GLY A 1071 2.91 -37.31 43.23
CA GLY A 1071 4.26 -36.90 42.81
C GLY A 1071 4.55 -37.07 41.31
N ILE A 1072 3.51 -36.93 40.47
CA ILE A 1072 3.54 -37.03 39.00
C ILE A 1072 3.18 -35.65 38.40
N SER A 1073 3.98 -35.17 37.45
CA SER A 1073 3.63 -34.03 36.58
C SER A 1073 2.96 -34.47 35.27
N MET A 1074 2.25 -33.55 34.62
CA MET A 1074 1.58 -33.73 33.34
C MET A 1074 2.12 -32.71 32.34
N ALA A 1075 2.80 -33.19 31.31
CA ALA A 1075 3.24 -32.38 30.18
C ALA A 1075 2.18 -32.39 29.06
N VAL A 1076 1.97 -31.23 28.43
CA VAL A 1076 1.00 -31.05 27.34
C VAL A 1076 1.61 -30.17 26.25
N ASN A 1077 1.60 -30.68 25.02
CA ASN A 1077 2.03 -29.93 23.84
C ASN A 1077 1.06 -28.78 23.49
N ILE A 1078 1.62 -27.60 23.21
CA ILE A 1078 0.88 -26.38 22.89
C ILE A 1078 1.40 -25.78 21.58
N SER A 1079 0.49 -25.54 20.63
CA SER A 1079 0.82 -24.83 19.40
C SER A 1079 1.05 -23.34 19.66
N VAL A 1080 2.03 -22.74 18.97
CA VAL A 1080 2.30 -21.29 19.02
C VAL A 1080 1.10 -20.46 18.54
N LEU A 1081 0.20 -21.00 17.71
CA LEU A 1081 -1.07 -20.34 17.36
C LEU A 1081 -2.01 -20.17 18.57
N GLN A 1082 -1.96 -21.08 19.55
CA GLN A 1082 -2.72 -20.97 20.79
C GLN A 1082 -2.08 -19.95 21.75
N LEU A 1083 -0.74 -19.90 21.79
CA LEU A 1083 0.02 -18.94 22.58
C LEU A 1083 -0.26 -17.48 22.13
N LEU A 1084 -0.26 -17.24 20.81
CA LEU A 1084 -0.40 -15.90 20.23
C LEU A 1084 -1.84 -15.35 20.19
N ARG A 1085 -2.88 -16.20 20.28
CA ARG A 1085 -4.29 -15.78 20.23
C ARG A 1085 -4.84 -15.21 21.56
N GLY A 1086 -3.97 -14.90 22.52
CA GLY A 1086 -4.26 -13.95 23.62
C GLY A 1086 -5.12 -14.43 24.79
N GLU A 1087 -5.57 -15.69 24.82
CA GLU A 1087 -6.45 -16.20 25.90
C GLU A 1087 -5.88 -17.38 26.71
N LEU A 1088 -4.75 -17.96 26.31
CA LEU A 1088 -4.26 -19.24 26.85
C LEU A 1088 -4.07 -19.21 28.38
N ALA A 1089 -3.43 -18.17 28.92
CA ALA A 1089 -3.22 -18.03 30.38
C ALA A 1089 -4.56 -17.91 31.14
N ALA A 1090 -5.52 -17.15 30.62
CA ALA A 1090 -6.84 -17.00 31.23
C ALA A 1090 -7.67 -18.31 31.19
N ARG A 1091 -7.56 -19.09 30.10
CA ARG A 1091 -8.18 -20.41 29.96
C ARG A 1091 -7.54 -21.44 30.90
N LEU A 1092 -6.22 -21.53 30.91
CA LEU A 1092 -5.48 -22.47 31.75
C LEU A 1092 -5.72 -22.22 33.24
N ARG A 1093 -5.70 -20.96 33.70
CA ARG A 1093 -6.07 -20.59 35.08
C ARG A 1093 -7.45 -21.10 35.48
N ARG A 1094 -8.44 -21.01 34.58
CA ARG A 1094 -9.80 -21.53 34.80
C ARG A 1094 -9.81 -23.06 34.88
N ILE A 1095 -9.15 -23.77 33.97
CA ILE A 1095 -9.06 -25.24 33.98
C ILE A 1095 -8.36 -25.75 35.25
N LEU A 1096 -7.23 -25.16 35.65
CA LEU A 1096 -6.52 -25.50 36.89
C LEU A 1096 -7.39 -25.29 38.14
N THR A 1097 -8.16 -24.19 38.17
CA THR A 1097 -9.11 -23.90 39.27
C THR A 1097 -10.27 -24.88 39.29
N GLU A 1098 -10.85 -25.21 38.12
CA GLU A 1098 -11.96 -26.15 37.93
C GLU A 1098 -11.63 -27.56 38.43
N HIS A 1099 -10.42 -28.04 38.13
CA HIS A 1099 -9.95 -29.36 38.57
C HIS A 1099 -9.25 -29.34 39.95
N ALA A 1100 -8.98 -28.17 40.53
CA ALA A 1100 -8.19 -27.98 41.76
C ALA A 1100 -6.77 -28.60 41.67
N ILE A 1101 -6.10 -28.36 40.54
CA ILE A 1101 -4.73 -28.80 40.27
C ILE A 1101 -3.73 -27.70 40.66
N GLU A 1102 -2.65 -28.09 41.33
CA GLU A 1102 -1.53 -27.21 41.61
C GLU A 1102 -0.79 -26.87 40.30
N PRO A 1103 -0.60 -25.58 39.95
CA PRO A 1103 -0.04 -25.19 38.65
C PRO A 1103 1.33 -25.83 38.34
N GLY A 1104 2.20 -25.98 39.36
CA GLY A 1104 3.54 -26.57 39.20
C GLY A 1104 3.56 -28.05 38.81
N LEU A 1105 2.40 -28.73 38.77
CA LEU A 1105 2.27 -30.10 38.27
C LEU A 1105 1.94 -30.16 36.77
N VAL A 1106 1.65 -29.02 36.13
CA VAL A 1106 1.39 -28.94 34.69
C VAL A 1106 2.60 -28.29 34.00
N GLN A 1107 3.09 -28.95 32.96
CA GLN A 1107 4.14 -28.47 32.07
C GLN A 1107 3.57 -28.25 30.68
N LEU A 1108 3.90 -27.12 30.06
CA LEU A 1108 3.53 -26.83 28.67
C LEU A 1108 4.76 -26.98 27.78
N GLU A 1109 4.63 -27.78 26.74
CA GLU A 1109 5.68 -28.06 25.75
C GLU A 1109 5.43 -27.24 24.48
N LEU A 1110 6.50 -26.61 23.97
CA LEU A 1110 6.48 -25.65 22.86
C LEU A 1110 7.65 -25.96 21.92
N THR A 1111 7.38 -26.24 20.65
CA THR A 1111 8.43 -26.60 19.68
C THR A 1111 9.40 -25.45 19.40
N GLU A 1112 10.70 -25.75 19.36
CA GLU A 1112 11.79 -24.77 19.23
C GLU A 1112 11.59 -23.84 18.03
N SER A 1113 11.46 -24.42 16.83
CA SER A 1113 11.40 -23.68 15.56
C SER A 1113 10.24 -22.66 15.52
N MET A 1114 9.08 -23.03 16.05
CA MET A 1114 7.90 -22.16 16.09
C MET A 1114 8.03 -21.07 17.16
N LEU A 1115 8.70 -21.37 18.28
CA LEU A 1115 8.92 -20.40 19.34
C LEU A 1115 9.95 -19.33 18.96
N MET A 1116 11.04 -19.72 18.29
CA MET A 1116 12.09 -18.78 17.85
C MET A 1116 11.57 -17.78 16.81
N ALA A 1117 10.74 -18.23 15.86
CA ALA A 1117 10.15 -17.38 14.83
C ALA A 1117 9.33 -16.19 15.38
N ARG A 1118 8.84 -16.25 16.63
CA ARG A 1118 7.97 -15.21 17.24
C ARG A 1118 8.30 -14.92 18.71
N ALA A 1119 9.57 -15.07 19.09
CA ALA A 1119 10.03 -15.03 20.48
C ALA A 1119 9.61 -13.76 21.25
N GLU A 1120 9.67 -12.57 20.64
CA GLU A 1120 9.31 -11.31 21.32
C GLU A 1120 7.82 -11.18 21.63
N GLN A 1121 6.94 -11.70 20.77
CA GLN A 1121 5.50 -11.74 21.02
C GLN A 1121 5.15 -12.80 22.08
N ALA A 1122 5.83 -13.96 22.01
CA ALA A 1122 5.66 -15.06 22.95
C ALA A 1122 6.08 -14.69 24.38
N LEU A 1123 7.14 -13.90 24.57
CA LEU A 1123 7.72 -13.57 25.88
C LEU A 1123 6.69 -13.07 26.90
N ASN A 1124 5.74 -12.22 26.49
CA ASN A 1124 4.70 -11.70 27.39
C ASN A 1124 3.76 -12.82 27.88
N THR A 1125 3.23 -13.64 26.96
CA THR A 1125 2.33 -14.75 27.31
C THR A 1125 3.06 -15.83 28.12
N LEU A 1126 4.33 -16.11 27.82
CA LEU A 1126 5.13 -17.04 28.61
C LEU A 1126 5.38 -16.51 30.03
N ALA A 1127 5.63 -15.20 30.19
CA ALA A 1127 5.74 -14.58 31.50
C ALA A 1127 4.42 -14.61 32.29
N GLU A 1128 3.26 -14.43 31.63
CA GLU A 1128 1.94 -14.61 32.25
C GLU A 1128 1.68 -16.06 32.68
N LEU A 1129 1.99 -17.04 31.82
CA LEU A 1129 1.90 -18.46 32.15
C LEU A 1129 2.81 -18.81 33.34
N LYS A 1130 4.04 -18.29 33.38
CA LYS A 1130 4.91 -18.41 34.55
C LYS A 1130 4.36 -17.73 35.79
N GLY A 1131 3.67 -16.61 35.65
CA GLY A 1131 2.94 -15.95 36.73
C GLY A 1131 1.81 -16.79 37.34
N LEU A 1132 1.27 -17.76 36.58
CA LEU A 1132 0.34 -18.77 37.11
C LEU A 1132 1.04 -19.90 37.87
N GLY A 1133 2.35 -20.08 37.69
CA GLY A 1133 3.15 -21.11 38.33
C GLY A 1133 3.25 -22.44 37.57
N VAL A 1134 2.88 -22.50 36.28
CA VAL A 1134 3.10 -23.70 35.45
C VAL A 1134 4.56 -23.82 34.99
N SER A 1135 5.00 -25.03 34.68
CA SER A 1135 6.31 -25.31 34.07
C SER A 1135 6.26 -25.07 32.55
N LEU A 1136 7.38 -24.64 31.97
CA LEU A 1136 7.52 -24.43 30.52
C LEU A 1136 8.72 -25.21 29.98
N ALA A 1137 8.49 -25.97 28.92
CA ALA A 1137 9.49 -26.78 28.22
C ALA A 1137 9.61 -26.36 26.76
N ILE A 1138 10.82 -26.42 26.21
CA ILE A 1138 11.04 -26.37 24.76
C ILE A 1138 11.19 -27.79 24.24
N ASP A 1139 10.49 -28.07 23.14
CA ASP A 1139 10.49 -29.34 22.44
C ASP A 1139 11.23 -29.29 21.09
N ASP A 1140 11.57 -30.46 20.54
CA ASP A 1140 12.36 -30.65 19.30
C ASP A 1140 13.72 -29.93 19.30
N PHE A 1141 14.35 -29.76 20.48
CA PHE A 1141 15.50 -28.86 20.64
C PHE A 1141 16.77 -29.41 19.95
N GLY A 1142 17.38 -28.57 19.13
CA GLY A 1142 18.59 -28.85 18.35
C GLY A 1142 18.34 -28.92 16.84
N THR A 1143 17.09 -28.98 16.40
CA THR A 1143 16.71 -29.10 14.98
C THR A 1143 16.76 -27.78 14.21
N GLY A 1144 16.91 -26.63 14.90
CA GLY A 1144 16.92 -25.29 14.29
C GLY A 1144 18.12 -24.41 14.68
N TYR A 1145 18.28 -23.28 13.99
CA TYR A 1145 19.33 -22.29 14.24
C TYR A 1145 19.06 -21.45 15.52
N SER A 1146 19.26 -22.06 16.68
CA SER A 1146 19.00 -21.42 17.97
C SER A 1146 20.05 -20.38 18.36
N SER A 1147 19.62 -19.14 18.61
CA SER A 1147 20.48 -18.11 19.20
C SER A 1147 20.49 -18.24 20.73
N LEU A 1148 21.62 -18.70 21.28
CA LEU A 1148 21.93 -18.77 22.72
C LEU A 1148 21.49 -17.54 23.54
N SER A 1149 21.51 -16.35 22.92
CA SER A 1149 21.09 -15.10 23.54
C SER A 1149 19.59 -14.99 23.81
N TYR A 1150 18.74 -15.66 23.02
CA TYR A 1150 17.29 -15.74 23.22
C TYR A 1150 16.94 -16.83 24.23
N LEU A 1151 17.58 -18.00 24.16
CA LEU A 1151 17.36 -19.10 25.10
C LEU A 1151 17.58 -18.67 26.57
N LYS A 1152 18.56 -17.79 26.81
CA LYS A 1152 18.81 -17.18 28.13
C LYS A 1152 17.71 -16.21 28.61
N ARG A 1153 16.93 -15.63 27.70
CA ARG A 1153 15.86 -14.65 28.01
C ARG A 1153 14.50 -15.30 28.20
N LEU A 1154 14.26 -16.45 27.58
CA LEU A 1154 13.00 -17.18 27.68
C LEU A 1154 12.82 -17.78 29.09
N PRO A 1155 11.64 -17.63 29.73
CA PRO A 1155 11.43 -18.07 31.10
C PRO A 1155 11.05 -19.57 31.14
N ILE A 1156 11.88 -20.42 30.55
CA ILE A 1156 11.70 -21.88 30.46
C ILE A 1156 12.36 -22.62 31.64
N ASP A 1157 11.94 -23.85 31.90
CA ASP A 1157 12.52 -24.74 32.92
C ASP A 1157 13.25 -25.94 32.30
N THR A 1158 12.74 -26.44 31.18
CA THR A 1158 13.10 -27.74 30.63
C THR A 1158 13.43 -27.65 29.14
N LEU A 1159 14.41 -28.45 28.71
CA LEU A 1159 14.80 -28.63 27.31
C LEU A 1159 14.67 -30.11 26.95
N LYS A 1160 13.90 -30.42 25.91
CA LYS A 1160 13.72 -31.78 25.39
C LYS A 1160 14.59 -31.97 24.15
N ILE A 1161 15.53 -32.91 24.19
CA ILE A 1161 16.42 -33.24 23.07
C ILE A 1161 15.63 -34.03 22.04
N ASP A 1162 15.60 -33.55 20.80
CA ASP A 1162 14.88 -34.21 19.69
C ASP A 1162 15.33 -35.66 19.47
N ARG A 1163 14.36 -36.52 19.12
CA ARG A 1163 14.58 -37.96 18.89
C ARG A 1163 15.64 -38.25 17.81
N SER A 1164 15.82 -37.40 16.80
CA SER A 1164 16.81 -37.60 15.73
C SER A 1164 18.22 -37.77 16.31
N PHE A 1165 18.65 -36.83 17.17
CA PHE A 1165 19.95 -36.90 17.85
C PHE A 1165 20.06 -38.06 18.84
N VAL A 1166 18.93 -38.57 19.38
CA VAL A 1166 18.93 -39.67 20.35
C VAL A 1166 18.95 -41.05 19.68
N ARG A 1167 18.31 -41.19 18.51
CA ARG A 1167 18.18 -42.46 17.78
C ARG A 1167 19.54 -43.04 17.44
N ASP A 1168 20.41 -42.24 16.84
CA ASP A 1168 21.65 -42.73 16.24
C ASP A 1168 22.88 -42.57 17.15
N ILE A 1169 22.68 -42.19 18.43
CA ILE A 1169 23.71 -42.13 19.50
C ILE A 1169 24.58 -43.37 19.57
N SER A 1170 24.10 -44.57 19.24
CA SER A 1170 24.95 -45.77 19.31
C SER A 1170 25.98 -45.83 18.18
N THR A 1171 25.65 -45.29 17.01
CA THR A 1171 26.38 -45.46 15.74
C THR A 1171 27.09 -44.21 15.24
N ASP A 1172 26.51 -43.02 15.42
CA ASP A 1172 27.03 -41.76 14.88
C ASP A 1172 27.86 -40.99 15.93
N PRO A 1173 29.12 -40.60 15.64
CA PRO A 1173 29.94 -39.80 16.55
C PRO A 1173 29.48 -38.34 16.68
N ASP A 1174 28.81 -37.77 15.67
CA ASP A 1174 28.38 -36.37 15.68
C ASP A 1174 27.13 -36.21 16.55
N ASP A 1175 26.15 -37.12 16.46
CA ASP A 1175 24.97 -37.12 17.35
C ASP A 1175 25.33 -37.33 18.84
N LYS A 1176 26.35 -38.13 19.13
CA LYS A 1176 26.95 -38.22 20.48
C LYS A 1176 27.44 -36.85 20.95
N ALA A 1177 28.21 -36.16 20.10
CA ALA A 1177 28.79 -34.87 20.44
C ALA A 1177 27.73 -33.77 20.61
N ILE A 1178 26.72 -33.75 19.74
CA ILE A 1178 25.59 -32.82 19.80
C ILE A 1178 24.79 -33.06 21.09
N THR A 1179 24.39 -34.31 21.36
CA THR A 1179 23.63 -34.67 22.58
C THR A 1179 24.37 -34.26 23.86
N ALA A 1180 25.65 -34.59 23.98
CA ALA A 1180 26.47 -34.22 25.15
C ALA A 1180 26.60 -32.68 25.28
N THR A 1181 26.72 -31.96 24.16
CA THR A 1181 26.79 -30.49 24.16
C THR A 1181 25.47 -29.86 24.62
N ILE A 1182 24.33 -30.39 24.17
CA ILE A 1182 22.99 -29.92 24.60
C ILE A 1182 22.82 -30.09 26.11
N ILE A 1183 23.17 -31.26 26.66
CA ILE A 1183 23.09 -31.54 28.10
C ILE A 1183 23.93 -30.53 28.89
N HIS A 1184 25.21 -30.36 28.56
CA HIS A 1184 26.11 -29.42 29.24
C HIS A 1184 25.65 -27.96 29.14
N MET A 1185 25.12 -27.55 27.98
CA MET A 1185 24.58 -26.20 27.76
C MET A 1185 23.34 -25.94 28.63
N ALA A 1186 22.39 -26.88 28.66
CA ALA A 1186 21.16 -26.76 29.43
C ALA A 1186 21.46 -26.65 30.94
N HIS A 1187 22.35 -27.49 31.47
CA HIS A 1187 22.81 -27.40 32.86
C HIS A 1187 23.53 -26.07 33.16
N SER A 1188 24.32 -25.56 32.22
CA SER A 1188 24.95 -24.23 32.33
C SER A 1188 23.93 -23.08 32.39
N LEU A 1189 22.75 -23.27 31.80
CA LEU A 1189 21.60 -22.36 31.87
C LEU A 1189 20.62 -22.69 33.02
N GLN A 1190 20.98 -23.64 33.90
CA GLN A 1190 20.15 -24.13 35.02
C GLN A 1190 18.78 -24.64 34.56
N LYS A 1191 18.75 -25.40 33.46
CA LYS A 1191 17.56 -26.07 32.91
C LYS A 1191 17.65 -27.58 33.08
N THR A 1192 16.50 -28.22 33.30
CA THR A 1192 16.36 -29.69 33.31
C THR A 1192 16.40 -30.23 31.88
N VAL A 1193 17.04 -31.37 31.65
CA VAL A 1193 17.13 -32.00 30.34
C VAL A 1193 16.32 -33.30 30.27
N VAL A 1194 15.47 -33.41 29.25
CA VAL A 1194 14.76 -34.65 28.90
C VAL A 1194 15.31 -35.13 27.55
N ALA A 1195 15.68 -36.40 27.44
CA ALA A 1195 16.00 -37.00 26.15
C ALA A 1195 14.82 -37.80 25.62
N GLU A 1196 14.37 -37.48 24.39
CA GLU A 1196 13.23 -38.10 23.73
C GLU A 1196 13.62 -39.31 22.88
N GLY A 1197 12.65 -40.19 22.62
CA GLY A 1197 12.84 -41.27 21.66
C GLY A 1197 13.88 -42.32 22.04
N VAL A 1198 14.10 -42.56 23.35
CA VAL A 1198 14.95 -43.66 23.83
C VAL A 1198 14.27 -45.00 23.53
N GLU A 1199 14.90 -45.84 22.71
CA GLU A 1199 14.39 -47.15 22.25
C GLU A 1199 15.26 -48.33 22.71
N THR A 1200 16.54 -48.12 23.02
CA THR A 1200 17.46 -49.18 23.45
C THR A 1200 18.10 -48.94 24.82
N VAL A 1201 18.64 -50.02 25.41
CA VAL A 1201 19.35 -49.95 26.71
C VAL A 1201 20.64 -49.13 26.56
N GLU A 1202 21.34 -49.26 25.43
CA GLU A 1202 22.60 -48.58 25.16
C GLU A 1202 22.43 -47.05 25.09
N GLN A 1203 21.34 -46.58 24.47
CA GLN A 1203 20.97 -45.15 24.48
C GLN A 1203 20.68 -44.67 25.91
N PHE A 1204 19.91 -45.43 26.68
CA PHE A 1204 19.61 -45.13 28.08
C PHE A 1204 20.88 -45.03 28.95
N GLU A 1205 21.80 -45.99 28.81
CA GLU A 1205 23.06 -45.98 29.58
C GLU A 1205 23.95 -44.81 29.19
N TYR A 1206 24.07 -44.50 27.90
CA TYR A 1206 24.81 -43.32 27.44
C TYR A 1206 24.25 -42.02 28.01
N LEU A 1207 22.93 -41.81 27.94
CA LEU A 1207 22.28 -40.61 28.45
C LEU A 1207 22.42 -40.45 29.97
N ARG A 1208 22.35 -41.56 30.71
CA ARG A 1208 22.65 -41.61 32.16
C ARG A 1208 24.09 -41.22 32.44
N ASP A 1209 25.04 -41.74 31.68
CA ASP A 1209 26.48 -41.52 31.89
C ASP A 1209 26.93 -40.11 31.45
N GLN A 1210 26.22 -39.47 30.50
CA GLN A 1210 26.34 -38.03 30.20
C GLN A 1210 25.62 -37.12 31.22
N GLY A 1211 24.86 -37.68 32.16
CA GLY A 1211 24.21 -36.94 33.24
C GLY A 1211 22.85 -36.31 32.89
N CYS A 1212 22.14 -36.81 31.87
CA CYS A 1212 20.78 -36.35 31.55
C CYS A 1212 19.83 -36.50 32.77
N ASP A 1213 18.86 -35.59 32.93
CA ASP A 1213 18.00 -35.58 34.13
C ASP A 1213 16.83 -36.56 34.03
N GLU A 1214 16.14 -36.58 32.89
CA GLU A 1214 15.00 -37.46 32.60
C GLU A 1214 15.08 -38.05 31.18
N VAL A 1215 14.37 -39.15 30.94
CA VAL A 1215 14.29 -39.85 29.66
C VAL A 1215 12.87 -40.29 29.32
N GLN A 1216 12.54 -40.28 28.03
CA GLN A 1216 11.25 -40.69 27.48
C GLN A 1216 11.45 -41.47 26.18
N GLY A 1217 10.63 -42.50 25.95
CA GLY A 1217 10.67 -43.29 24.73
C GLY A 1217 10.15 -44.72 24.89
N ASN A 1218 10.13 -45.45 23.77
CA ASN A 1218 9.57 -46.79 23.66
C ASN A 1218 10.29 -47.83 24.55
N TRP A 1219 11.55 -47.59 24.90
CA TRP A 1219 12.30 -48.42 25.85
C TRP A 1219 11.65 -48.47 27.25
N LEU A 1220 11.06 -47.36 27.68
CA LEU A 1220 10.36 -47.26 28.96
C LEU A 1220 8.90 -47.71 28.81
N SER A 1221 8.20 -47.14 27.84
CA SER A 1221 6.85 -47.54 27.45
C SER A 1221 6.44 -46.87 26.14
N VAL A 1222 5.64 -47.57 25.33
CA VAL A 1222 4.82 -46.93 24.30
C VAL A 1222 3.77 -46.02 24.96
N PRO A 1223 3.17 -45.06 24.25
CA PRO A 1223 2.05 -44.28 24.78
C PRO A 1223 0.85 -45.18 25.15
N LEU A 1224 0.32 -45.03 26.36
CA LEU A 1224 -0.72 -45.89 26.94
C LEU A 1224 -2.02 -45.12 27.19
N SER A 1225 -3.18 -45.75 27.06
CA SER A 1225 -4.43 -45.17 27.57
C SER A 1225 -4.40 -45.05 29.11
N ALA A 1226 -5.37 -44.31 29.68
CA ALA A 1226 -5.36 -43.93 31.09
C ALA A 1226 -5.26 -45.13 32.06
N GLU A 1227 -5.95 -46.24 31.80
CA GLU A 1227 -5.97 -47.40 32.70
C GLU A 1227 -4.63 -48.17 32.75
N PRO A 1228 -4.03 -48.63 31.63
CA PRO A 1228 -2.70 -49.23 31.64
C PRO A 1228 -1.62 -48.29 32.20
N CYS A 1229 -1.68 -46.98 31.90
CA CYS A 1229 -0.77 -46.00 32.47
C CYS A 1229 -0.90 -45.93 34.00
N THR A 1230 -2.12 -45.94 34.53
CA THR A 1230 -2.39 -45.96 35.99
C THR A 1230 -1.79 -47.22 36.65
N ALA A 1231 -1.87 -48.38 35.99
CA ALA A 1231 -1.28 -49.61 36.51
C ALA A 1231 0.25 -49.52 36.56
N LEU A 1232 0.89 -49.03 35.49
CA LEU A 1232 2.35 -48.83 35.41
C LEU A 1232 2.86 -47.85 36.48
N LEU A 1233 2.16 -46.73 36.69
CA LEU A 1233 2.48 -45.74 37.72
C LEU A 1233 2.38 -46.32 39.15
N ARG A 1234 1.43 -47.23 39.41
CA ARG A 1234 1.26 -47.90 40.70
C ARG A 1234 2.29 -48.99 41.00
N ASP A 1235 2.74 -49.74 39.99
CA ASP A 1235 3.76 -50.78 40.20
C ASP A 1235 5.14 -50.12 40.43
N ASN A 1236 5.46 -49.07 39.68
CA ASN A 1236 6.70 -48.30 39.84
C ASN A 1236 6.76 -47.45 41.13
N SER A 1237 5.62 -47.13 41.75
CA SER A 1237 5.65 -46.52 43.10
C SER A 1237 6.05 -47.49 44.22
N ASN A 1238 6.04 -48.81 43.95
CA ASN A 1238 6.33 -49.86 44.93
C ASN A 1238 7.68 -50.58 44.71
N ARG A 1239 8.38 -50.35 43.59
CA ARG A 1239 9.68 -50.99 43.26
C ARG A 1239 10.59 -50.04 42.46
N PRO A 1240 11.91 -50.06 42.65
CA PRO A 1240 12.84 -49.32 41.79
C PRO A 1240 12.82 -49.86 40.35
N ALA A 1241 12.79 -48.96 39.37
CA ALA A 1241 12.49 -49.25 37.95
C ALA A 1241 13.37 -50.34 37.30
N LEU A 1242 14.63 -50.48 37.75
CA LEU A 1242 15.61 -51.47 37.26
C LEU A 1242 15.18 -52.94 37.36
N LYS A 1243 14.08 -53.28 38.05
CA LYS A 1243 13.51 -54.64 38.08
C LYS A 1243 12.25 -54.84 37.22
N LEU A 1244 11.66 -53.80 36.64
CA LEU A 1244 10.41 -53.89 35.88
C LEU A 1244 10.63 -54.36 34.43
N VAL A 1245 11.72 -53.94 33.79
CA VAL A 1245 12.03 -54.23 32.37
C VAL A 1245 12.19 -55.72 32.07
N HIS A 1246 12.56 -56.56 33.06
CA HIS A 1246 12.67 -58.01 32.88
C HIS A 1246 11.37 -58.82 33.08
N ALA A 1247 10.24 -58.18 33.42
CA ALA A 1247 8.99 -58.88 33.73
C ALA A 1247 7.88 -58.69 32.67
N ALA A 1248 8.11 -57.85 31.65
CA ALA A 1248 7.08 -57.42 30.70
C ALA A 1248 7.50 -57.65 29.24
N ASN A 1249 7.79 -58.91 28.89
CA ASN A 1249 7.88 -59.38 27.50
C ASN A 1249 7.40 -60.84 27.42
N PRO A 1250 6.30 -61.13 26.71
CA PRO A 1250 6.06 -62.41 26.04
C PRO A 1250 6.93 -62.54 24.77
#